data_AF-A0A519EN77-F1
#
_entry.id   AF-A0A519EN77-F1
#
_cell.length_a   1.000
_cell.length_b   1.000
_cell.length_c   1.000
_cell.angle_alpha   90.00
_cell.angle_beta   90.00
_cell.angle_gamma   90.00
#
_symmetry.space_group_name_H-M   'P 1'
#
loop_
_entity.id
_entity.type
_entity.pdbx_description
1 polymer ?
#
loop_
_entity_poly.entity_id
_entity_poly.type
_entity_poly.pdbx_seq_one_letter_code
_entity_poly.pdbx_strand_id
1 'polypeptide(L)'
;MNKTYRSIWNEALGAWVAASEAVRSRGKASSGKHSLAGGALLLLAGIAMPVHAQYAAGGGSATGADAIAIGTGSQASEARDIYIGTQAGTGAVAGGIVNRDNVGVGTQSGQNVEGFSNFAGGTLSGKNVTGNANIAIGDGAASGVTGDFNVGTGVNAGRNVTGGSNVANGNEAGQGVAGNANVAVGYASGSVVTGANNVATGALAGRSVIGNDNIAIGTGAGNSLTAADTVSVGHDARASTTGSIAVGLGATVTATTGPNNEATGGVAIGAGATVVGGNTTYPNTAVGYNAKASGGISATALGGRSEATETDTTAIGASAKASGPQATAVGHGAAASGGQSTALGRNAFASGGSSIAVGLYSAASGGRSVAIGRESIASNVYAVALGSGAVASGSVSFAQGYEANAFGFGSVAIGYGAVAGVSASTTIRNDIAFGSGSKATGGNSIAIGNGNVVTGANSGALGDPNTVSGIGSYAFGNNNTVAANNAFVLGNNIAVATGLDGAVALGNASTVTAATPTASNVINGRTFTYAAAGAAPGAGDVVSVGSATAPRQIQNVANGRVTATSLDAINGSQLYSVADQLNTTITANKTKYYSVNSTGGTNENNDGATGVDAIASGKNASASGEVSYAAGAGAKASGLQSLAVGYNATSSGLNTIALGTSANSTAQHTIAVGVGASATVRLGIAIGGNANSAGNGAVAIGDATTSNNLSTVALGQSAVATGSRAIGVGRLANASGAGSIALGGGSSSKVDGGVALGADSVSDRAIAGTQGNLAAGNNFIVPYNTNDRTLLGAVSVGNATSYRQITNVADGTEQQDAVTVRQLSGALQSFAVTPT
;
A
#
# COMPACT_ATOMS: atom_id res chain seq x y z
N MET A 1 -40.06 -53.64 -54.82
CA MET A 1 -39.75 -52.36 -55.48
C MET A 1 -38.48 -51.83 -54.82
N ASN A 2 -37.32 -52.20 -55.36
CA ASN A 2 -36.03 -51.78 -54.82
C ASN A 2 -35.60 -50.53 -55.58
N LYS A 3 -35.62 -49.36 -54.91
CA LYS A 3 -34.85 -48.21 -55.36
C LYS A 3 -33.47 -48.33 -54.71
N THR A 4 -32.44 -48.52 -55.52
CA THR A 4 -31.07 -48.43 -55.05
C THR A 4 -30.64 -46.98 -55.20
N TYR A 5 -30.27 -46.36 -54.09
CA TYR A 5 -29.76 -44.99 -54.06
C TYR A 5 -28.24 -45.03 -53.95
N ARG A 6 -27.55 -44.14 -54.68
CA ARG A 6 -26.12 -43.90 -54.49
C ARG A 6 -25.95 -42.49 -53.94
N SER A 7 -25.20 -42.37 -52.85
CA SER A 7 -24.84 -41.10 -52.23
C SER A 7 -23.78 -40.41 -53.07
N ILE A 8 -24.02 -39.14 -53.42
CA ILE A 8 -23.09 -38.28 -54.17
C ILE A 8 -22.93 -36.96 -53.43
N TRP A 9 -21.70 -36.44 -53.37
CA TRP A 9 -21.38 -35.20 -52.65
C TRP A 9 -21.79 -33.98 -53.48
N ASN A 10 -22.55 -33.04 -52.90
CA ASN A 10 -22.97 -31.81 -53.57
C ASN A 10 -22.22 -30.60 -52.99
N GLU A 11 -21.31 -30.02 -53.78
CA GLU A 11 -20.43 -28.93 -53.34
C GLU A 11 -21.17 -27.60 -53.08
N ALA A 12 -22.34 -27.36 -53.67
CA ALA A 12 -23.10 -26.13 -53.42
C ALA A 12 -23.87 -26.15 -52.08
N LEU A 13 -24.09 -27.33 -51.49
CA LEU A 13 -24.85 -27.52 -50.23
C LEU A 13 -24.01 -28.12 -49.09
N GLY A 14 -22.76 -28.53 -49.35
CA GLY A 14 -21.84 -29.07 -48.34
C GLY A 14 -22.27 -30.40 -47.71
N ALA A 15 -23.08 -31.21 -48.41
CA ALA A 15 -23.64 -32.46 -47.87
C ALA A 15 -23.76 -33.57 -48.94
N TRP A 16 -23.83 -34.82 -48.48
CA TRP A 16 -24.12 -35.98 -49.32
C TRP A 16 -25.61 -36.04 -49.65
N VAL A 17 -25.96 -36.10 -50.94
CA VAL A 17 -27.35 -36.12 -51.43
C VAL A 17 -27.59 -37.39 -52.27
N ALA A 18 -28.78 -37.96 -52.18
CA ALA A 18 -29.16 -39.17 -52.92
C ALA A 18 -29.76 -38.81 -54.29
N ALA A 19 -29.12 -39.24 -55.39
CA ALA A 19 -29.68 -39.11 -56.73
C ALA A 19 -30.07 -40.49 -57.30
N SER A 20 -31.22 -40.56 -57.98
CA SER A 20 -31.75 -41.81 -58.54
C SER A 20 -31.28 -42.01 -59.99
N GLU A 21 -30.70 -43.18 -60.29
CA GLU A 21 -30.34 -43.59 -61.66
C GLU A 21 -31.20 -44.78 -62.10
N ALA A 22 -31.63 -44.80 -63.36
CA ALA A 22 -32.54 -45.80 -63.91
C ALA A 22 -31.81 -46.77 -64.85
N VAL A 23 -31.84 -48.08 -64.54
CA VAL A 23 -31.46 -49.14 -65.49
C VAL A 23 -32.54 -50.23 -65.52
N ARG A 24 -32.91 -50.64 -66.73
CA ARG A 24 -33.95 -51.65 -67.05
C ARG A 24 -33.34 -53.02 -67.34
N SER A 25 -34.01 -54.09 -66.92
CA SER A 25 -34.35 -55.19 -67.81
C SER A 25 -35.69 -55.82 -67.39
N ARG A 26 -36.45 -56.32 -68.36
CA ARG A 26 -37.91 -56.54 -68.36
C ARG A 26 -38.17 -57.99 -68.81
N GLY A 27 -39.11 -58.67 -68.17
CA GLY A 27 -39.70 -59.94 -68.63
C GLY A 27 -40.75 -60.45 -67.63
N LYS A 28 -41.94 -60.87 -68.09
CA LYS A 28 -43.21 -60.93 -67.36
C LYS A 28 -43.83 -62.33 -67.44
N ALA A 29 -44.44 -62.82 -66.34
CA ALA A 29 -45.63 -63.71 -66.20
C ALA A 29 -45.55 -64.46 -64.84
N SER A 30 -46.59 -64.87 -64.11
CA SER A 30 -47.98 -64.43 -63.87
C SER A 30 -48.49 -65.10 -62.57
N SER A 31 -49.28 -64.35 -61.80
CA SER A 31 -50.33 -64.70 -60.80
C SER A 31 -50.51 -66.11 -60.18
N GLY A 32 -50.85 -66.12 -58.88
CA GLY A 32 -51.81 -67.06 -58.28
C GLY A 32 -51.72 -67.19 -56.74
N LYS A 33 -52.77 -66.82 -56.00
CA LYS A 33 -52.96 -66.97 -54.53
C LYS A 33 -53.23 -68.45 -54.16
N HIS A 34 -53.11 -68.85 -52.88
CA HIS A 34 -54.21 -69.39 -52.04
C HIS A 34 -53.75 -70.10 -50.74
N SER A 35 -54.72 -70.24 -49.84
CA SER A 35 -54.78 -70.66 -48.44
C SER A 35 -54.68 -72.17 -48.18
N LEU A 36 -54.43 -72.53 -46.92
CA LEU A 36 -54.59 -73.88 -46.36
C LEU A 36 -56.06 -74.25 -46.06
N ALA A 37 -56.33 -75.54 -46.30
CA ALA A 37 -57.28 -76.46 -45.65
C ALA A 37 -58.80 -76.42 -45.95
N GLY A 38 -59.30 -77.57 -46.44
CA GLY A 38 -60.69 -77.99 -46.29
C GLY A 38 -61.22 -79.00 -47.33
N GLY A 39 -61.21 -80.30 -47.00
CA GLY A 39 -62.35 -81.21 -47.22
C GLY A 39 -62.59 -81.90 -48.57
N ALA A 40 -62.59 -83.25 -48.51
CA ALA A 40 -63.47 -84.21 -49.19
C ALA A 40 -63.36 -84.47 -50.72
N LEU A 41 -62.78 -85.64 -51.02
CA LEU A 41 -63.31 -86.75 -51.83
C LEU A 41 -64.28 -86.44 -53.02
N LEU A 42 -63.86 -86.74 -54.26
CA LEU A 42 -64.65 -87.53 -55.22
C LEU A 42 -63.81 -88.01 -56.42
N LEU A 43 -64.18 -89.19 -56.94
CA LEU A 43 -63.55 -89.96 -58.02
C LEU A 43 -63.54 -89.25 -59.39
N LEU A 44 -62.52 -89.49 -60.23
CA LEU A 44 -62.63 -90.36 -61.44
C LEU A 44 -61.34 -90.37 -62.29
N ALA A 45 -61.05 -91.55 -62.83
CA ALA A 45 -60.42 -91.86 -64.12
C ALA A 45 -58.96 -91.45 -64.36
N GLY A 46 -58.14 -92.48 -64.54
CA GLY A 46 -56.73 -92.37 -64.87
C GLY A 46 -56.45 -92.02 -66.32
N ILE A 47 -55.21 -91.60 -66.55
CA ILE A 47 -54.54 -91.70 -67.84
C ILE A 47 -53.03 -91.76 -67.61
N ALA A 48 -52.43 -92.66 -68.36
CA ALA A 48 -51.04 -93.09 -68.44
C ALA A 48 -49.94 -92.12 -67.96
N MET A 49 -48.97 -92.70 -67.25
CA MET A 49 -47.62 -92.17 -67.13
C MET A 49 -46.61 -93.25 -67.57
N PRO A 50 -45.44 -92.86 -68.11
CA PRO A 50 -44.51 -93.77 -68.77
C PRO A 50 -43.92 -94.82 -67.81
N VAL A 51 -43.40 -95.92 -68.37
CA VAL A 51 -42.60 -96.91 -67.65
C VAL A 51 -41.29 -96.23 -67.22
N HIS A 52 -41.26 -95.79 -65.96
CA HIS A 52 -40.07 -95.23 -65.31
C HIS A 52 -39.14 -96.38 -64.89
N ALA A 53 -37.82 -96.17 -64.96
CA ALA A 53 -36.84 -97.20 -64.65
C ALA A 53 -36.67 -97.31 -63.12
N GLN A 54 -36.92 -98.48 -62.55
CA GLN A 54 -36.70 -98.79 -61.13
C GLN A 54 -35.44 -99.63 -60.98
N TYR A 55 -34.56 -99.29 -60.04
CA TYR A 55 -33.30 -100.03 -59.83
C TYR A 55 -33.14 -100.45 -58.38
N ALA A 56 -33.29 -101.75 -58.11
CA ALA A 56 -33.09 -102.37 -56.80
C ALA A 56 -32.02 -103.45 -56.86
N ALA A 57 -31.06 -103.43 -55.92
CA ALA A 57 -29.99 -104.43 -55.86
C ALA A 57 -29.54 -104.71 -54.41
N GLY A 58 -29.00 -105.90 -54.12
CA GLY A 58 -28.40 -106.22 -52.80
C GLY A 58 -29.37 -106.33 -51.62
N GLY A 59 -30.67 -106.57 -51.87
CA GLY A 59 -31.72 -106.69 -50.85
C GLY A 59 -32.48 -105.38 -50.53
N GLY A 60 -32.42 -104.38 -51.42
CA GLY A 60 -33.19 -103.14 -51.33
C GLY A 60 -34.57 -103.22 -52.01
N SER A 61 -35.45 -102.27 -51.70
CA SER A 61 -36.82 -102.14 -52.23
C SER A 61 -37.04 -100.74 -52.83
N ALA A 62 -37.17 -100.64 -54.14
CA ALA A 62 -37.51 -99.41 -54.85
C ALA A 62 -38.94 -99.49 -55.40
N THR A 63 -39.87 -98.73 -54.84
CA THR A 63 -41.30 -98.74 -55.26
C THR A 63 -41.77 -97.42 -55.88
N GLY A 64 -41.00 -96.34 -55.72
CA GLY A 64 -41.27 -95.04 -56.34
C GLY A 64 -40.88 -94.96 -57.82
N ALA A 65 -41.36 -93.94 -58.54
CA ALA A 65 -41.00 -93.71 -59.94
C ALA A 65 -39.56 -93.14 -60.06
N ASP A 66 -38.71 -93.70 -60.94
CA ASP A 66 -37.28 -93.34 -61.09
C ASP A 66 -36.45 -93.47 -59.81
N ALA A 67 -36.85 -94.39 -58.91
CA ALA A 67 -36.19 -94.61 -57.63
C ALA A 67 -35.03 -95.64 -57.71
N ILE A 68 -34.00 -95.45 -56.89
CA ILE A 68 -32.83 -96.33 -56.76
C ILE A 68 -32.70 -96.79 -55.30
N ALA A 69 -32.70 -98.10 -55.04
CA ALA A 69 -32.50 -98.70 -53.70
C ALA A 69 -31.44 -99.81 -53.74
N ILE A 70 -30.24 -99.57 -53.23
CA ILE A 70 -29.11 -100.51 -53.30
C ILE A 70 -28.57 -100.83 -51.90
N GLY A 71 -28.63 -102.08 -51.47
CA GLY A 71 -28.13 -102.55 -50.17
C GLY A 71 -29.20 -103.18 -49.29
N THR A 72 -28.79 -103.97 -48.29
CA THR A 72 -29.72 -104.81 -47.52
C THR A 72 -30.69 -103.95 -46.70
N GLY A 73 -31.98 -104.08 -47.01
CA GLY A 73 -33.06 -103.38 -46.31
C GLY A 73 -33.21 -101.90 -46.68
N SER A 74 -32.53 -101.37 -47.71
CA SER A 74 -32.76 -100.00 -48.16
C SER A 74 -34.15 -99.82 -48.80
N GLN A 75 -34.84 -98.70 -48.56
CA GLN A 75 -36.20 -98.45 -49.10
C GLN A 75 -36.25 -97.09 -49.82
N ALA A 76 -36.58 -97.11 -51.11
CA ALA A 76 -36.82 -95.91 -51.92
C ALA A 76 -38.27 -95.94 -52.43
N SER A 77 -39.18 -95.44 -51.61
CA SER A 77 -40.62 -95.62 -51.85
C SER A 77 -41.28 -94.53 -52.70
N GLU A 78 -40.58 -93.42 -52.93
CA GLU A 78 -41.12 -92.21 -53.57
C GLU A 78 -40.35 -91.81 -54.83
N ALA A 79 -40.89 -90.84 -55.58
CA ALA A 79 -40.36 -90.48 -56.90
C ALA A 79 -38.95 -89.85 -56.83
N ARG A 80 -38.03 -90.35 -57.67
CA ARG A 80 -36.63 -89.89 -57.82
C ARG A 80 -35.78 -89.98 -56.55
N ASP A 81 -36.17 -90.83 -55.61
CA ASP A 81 -35.36 -91.11 -54.42
C ASP A 81 -34.18 -92.04 -54.75
N ILE A 82 -33.01 -91.76 -54.16
CA ILE A 82 -31.78 -92.55 -54.34
C ILE A 82 -31.24 -92.96 -52.96
N TYR A 83 -31.42 -94.22 -52.58
CA TYR A 83 -30.92 -94.77 -51.33
C TYR A 83 -29.90 -95.91 -51.55
N ILE A 84 -28.69 -95.77 -51.01
CA ILE A 84 -27.57 -96.70 -51.20
C ILE A 84 -26.92 -97.00 -49.84
N GLY A 85 -27.05 -98.22 -49.34
CA GLY A 85 -26.47 -98.69 -48.08
C GLY A 85 -27.46 -99.50 -47.22
N THR A 86 -26.97 -100.14 -46.16
CA THR A 86 -27.82 -100.98 -45.29
C THR A 86 -28.87 -100.14 -44.57
N GLN A 87 -30.16 -100.48 -44.72
CA GLN A 87 -31.31 -99.77 -44.11
C GLN A 87 -31.45 -98.27 -44.47
N ALA A 88 -30.79 -97.79 -45.52
CA ALA A 88 -30.98 -96.42 -46.01
C ALA A 88 -32.42 -96.16 -46.47
N GLY A 89 -33.00 -95.00 -46.18
CA GLY A 89 -34.37 -94.63 -46.60
C GLY A 89 -35.52 -95.38 -45.90
N THR A 90 -35.22 -96.34 -45.01
CA THR A 90 -36.23 -97.13 -44.30
C THR A 90 -37.18 -96.24 -43.48
N GLY A 91 -38.48 -96.56 -43.48
CA GLY A 91 -39.47 -95.82 -42.68
C GLY A 91 -39.75 -94.38 -43.15
N ALA A 92 -39.24 -93.98 -44.33
CA ALA A 92 -39.71 -92.78 -45.00
C ALA A 92 -41.23 -92.89 -45.24
N VAL A 93 -41.99 -91.84 -44.91
CA VAL A 93 -43.46 -91.88 -44.93
C VAL A 93 -43.95 -91.81 -46.38
N ALA A 94 -44.71 -92.83 -46.80
CA ALA A 94 -45.34 -92.85 -48.11
C ALA A 94 -46.55 -91.88 -48.15
N GLY A 95 -46.50 -90.84 -48.98
CA GLY A 95 -47.32 -89.65 -48.74
C GLY A 95 -47.60 -88.70 -49.89
N GLY A 96 -47.61 -89.14 -51.16
CA GLY A 96 -48.04 -88.29 -52.29
C GLY A 96 -47.09 -87.09 -52.55
N ILE A 97 -47.56 -86.07 -53.29
CA ILE A 97 -46.79 -85.00 -53.99
C ILE A 97 -45.65 -84.30 -53.18
N VAL A 98 -45.58 -84.49 -51.87
CA VAL A 98 -44.69 -83.85 -50.90
C VAL A 98 -43.38 -84.60 -50.56
N ASN A 99 -43.22 -85.89 -50.87
CA ASN A 99 -41.98 -86.64 -50.56
C ASN A 99 -41.33 -87.15 -51.86
N ARG A 100 -40.21 -86.56 -52.30
CA ARG A 100 -39.53 -86.87 -53.58
C ARG A 100 -38.11 -86.29 -53.61
N ASP A 101 -37.28 -86.77 -54.54
CA ASP A 101 -35.92 -86.24 -54.79
C ASP A 101 -34.94 -86.39 -53.60
N ASN A 102 -35.17 -87.36 -52.70
CA ASN A 102 -34.29 -87.56 -51.55
C ASN A 102 -33.13 -88.50 -51.88
N VAL A 103 -31.93 -88.17 -51.41
CA VAL A 103 -30.71 -88.95 -51.65
C VAL A 103 -30.12 -89.37 -50.31
N GLY A 104 -29.98 -90.67 -50.05
CA GLY A 104 -29.28 -91.21 -48.89
C GLY A 104 -28.19 -92.21 -49.30
N VAL A 105 -26.95 -92.00 -48.86
CA VAL A 105 -25.81 -92.87 -49.16
C VAL A 105 -25.06 -93.19 -47.86
N GLY A 106 -25.20 -94.42 -47.36
CA GLY A 106 -24.57 -94.90 -46.13
C GLY A 106 -25.48 -95.84 -45.33
N THR A 107 -24.99 -96.31 -44.18
CA THR A 107 -25.79 -97.18 -43.31
C THR A 107 -26.83 -96.36 -42.55
N GLN A 108 -28.12 -96.69 -42.67
CA GLN A 108 -29.25 -95.98 -42.06
C GLN A 108 -29.34 -94.48 -42.43
N SER A 109 -28.73 -94.07 -43.53
CA SER A 109 -28.84 -92.69 -44.04
C SER A 109 -30.25 -92.41 -44.53
N GLY A 110 -30.81 -91.24 -44.22
CA GLY A 110 -32.14 -90.85 -44.69
C GLY A 110 -33.29 -91.73 -44.18
N GLN A 111 -33.09 -92.46 -43.07
CA GLN A 111 -34.15 -93.23 -42.42
C GLN A 111 -35.20 -92.29 -41.80
N ASN A 112 -36.50 -92.60 -41.92
CA ASN A 112 -37.61 -91.80 -41.40
C ASN A 112 -37.60 -90.33 -41.89
N VAL A 113 -37.45 -90.13 -43.20
CA VAL A 113 -37.51 -88.80 -43.83
C VAL A 113 -38.93 -88.50 -44.31
N GLU A 114 -39.43 -87.30 -43.99
CA GLU A 114 -40.70 -86.72 -44.41
C GLU A 114 -40.43 -85.34 -45.03
N GLY A 115 -40.38 -85.25 -46.35
CA GLY A 115 -40.13 -84.01 -47.11
C GLY A 115 -39.40 -84.27 -48.42
N PHE A 116 -39.08 -83.23 -49.19
CA PHE A 116 -38.45 -83.37 -50.51
C PHE A 116 -37.03 -82.80 -50.60
N SER A 117 -36.24 -83.30 -51.55
CA SER A 117 -34.89 -82.82 -51.89
C SER A 117 -33.86 -82.87 -50.75
N ASN A 118 -33.98 -83.82 -49.82
CA ASN A 118 -33.00 -83.99 -48.76
C ASN A 118 -31.80 -84.83 -49.23
N PHE A 119 -30.59 -84.46 -48.84
CA PHE A 119 -29.35 -85.20 -49.12
C PHE A 119 -28.73 -85.71 -47.81
N ALA A 120 -28.34 -86.99 -47.75
CA ALA A 120 -27.83 -87.65 -46.58
C ALA A 120 -26.67 -88.61 -46.92
N GLY A 121 -25.42 -88.17 -46.82
CA GLY A 121 -24.23 -88.98 -47.06
C GLY A 121 -23.46 -89.32 -45.79
N GLY A 122 -23.41 -90.60 -45.39
CA GLY A 122 -22.73 -91.08 -44.19
C GLY A 122 -23.55 -92.11 -43.40
N THR A 123 -22.96 -92.66 -42.34
CA THR A 123 -23.70 -93.52 -41.41
C THR A 123 -24.66 -92.66 -40.58
N LEU A 124 -25.92 -93.06 -40.42
CA LEU A 124 -26.96 -92.35 -39.64
C LEU A 124 -27.26 -90.90 -40.08
N SER A 125 -26.69 -90.42 -41.19
CA SER A 125 -26.88 -89.05 -41.66
C SER A 125 -28.31 -88.81 -42.11
N GLY A 126 -28.89 -87.65 -41.80
CA GLY A 126 -30.25 -87.29 -42.23
C GLY A 126 -31.33 -88.26 -41.73
N LYS A 127 -31.09 -88.96 -40.63
CA LYS A 127 -32.07 -89.87 -40.00
C LYS A 127 -33.05 -89.11 -39.13
N ASN A 128 -34.35 -89.39 -39.24
CA ASN A 128 -35.46 -88.69 -38.58
C ASN A 128 -35.49 -87.21 -38.99
N VAL A 129 -35.82 -86.94 -40.26
CA VAL A 129 -35.88 -85.58 -40.81
C VAL A 129 -37.30 -85.28 -41.26
N THR A 130 -37.90 -84.22 -40.74
CA THR A 130 -39.18 -83.67 -41.21
C THR A 130 -38.91 -82.28 -41.77
N GLY A 131 -38.97 -82.12 -43.09
CA GLY A 131 -38.66 -80.88 -43.79
C GLY A 131 -37.92 -81.12 -45.12
N ASN A 132 -37.68 -80.02 -45.82
CA ASN A 132 -37.26 -80.03 -47.22
C ASN A 132 -35.86 -79.46 -47.41
N ALA A 133 -35.17 -79.90 -48.46
CA ALA A 133 -33.88 -79.36 -48.92
C ALA A 133 -32.77 -79.36 -47.84
N ASN A 134 -32.79 -80.33 -46.93
CA ASN A 134 -31.74 -80.49 -45.91
C ASN A 134 -30.54 -81.26 -46.48
N ILE A 135 -29.33 -80.86 -46.12
CA ILE A 135 -28.06 -81.50 -46.52
C ILE A 135 -27.40 -82.06 -45.27
N ALA A 136 -27.09 -83.35 -45.25
CA ALA A 136 -26.41 -84.05 -44.17
C ALA A 136 -25.22 -84.83 -44.73
N ILE A 137 -24.00 -84.54 -44.30
CA ILE A 137 -22.77 -85.19 -44.79
C ILE A 137 -21.86 -85.52 -43.60
N GLY A 138 -21.71 -86.79 -43.25
CA GLY A 138 -20.91 -87.27 -42.11
C GLY A 138 -21.69 -88.19 -41.18
N ASP A 139 -20.99 -88.87 -40.28
CA ASP A 139 -21.59 -89.80 -39.32
C ASP A 139 -22.55 -89.10 -38.34
N GLY A 140 -23.83 -89.46 -38.35
CA GLY A 140 -24.86 -88.85 -37.50
C GLY A 140 -25.20 -87.39 -37.82
N ALA A 141 -24.69 -86.84 -38.93
CA ALA A 141 -24.98 -85.47 -39.36
C ALA A 141 -26.48 -85.26 -39.61
N ALA A 142 -27.04 -84.13 -39.20
CA ALA A 142 -28.43 -83.75 -39.37
C ALA A 142 -29.45 -84.85 -39.00
N SER A 143 -29.12 -85.66 -37.98
CA SER A 143 -30.07 -86.65 -37.45
C SER A 143 -31.02 -85.98 -36.45
N GLY A 144 -32.33 -86.18 -36.58
CA GLY A 144 -33.34 -85.55 -35.72
C GLY A 144 -33.58 -84.08 -36.10
N VAL A 145 -33.89 -83.81 -37.37
CA VAL A 145 -34.14 -82.44 -37.86
C VAL A 145 -35.62 -82.22 -38.11
N THR A 146 -36.16 -81.10 -37.65
CA THR A 146 -37.50 -80.61 -37.99
C THR A 146 -37.39 -79.19 -38.54
N GLY A 147 -37.47 -79.02 -39.85
CA GLY A 147 -37.31 -77.74 -40.55
C GLY A 147 -36.67 -77.88 -41.94
N ASP A 148 -36.71 -76.79 -42.71
CA ASP A 148 -36.23 -76.75 -44.09
C ASP A 148 -34.82 -76.14 -44.21
N PHE A 149 -34.10 -76.45 -45.29
CA PHE A 149 -32.82 -75.82 -45.68
C PHE A 149 -31.67 -75.91 -44.67
N ASN A 150 -31.67 -76.93 -43.81
CA ASN A 150 -30.57 -77.14 -42.86
C ASN A 150 -29.39 -77.86 -43.51
N VAL A 151 -28.17 -77.44 -43.20
CA VAL A 151 -26.92 -78.04 -43.69
C VAL A 151 -26.13 -78.55 -42.50
N GLY A 152 -25.89 -79.84 -42.39
CA GLY A 152 -25.03 -80.49 -41.41
C GLY A 152 -23.88 -81.22 -42.10
N THR A 153 -22.64 -80.82 -41.84
CA THR A 153 -21.44 -81.40 -42.43
C THR A 153 -20.41 -81.70 -41.33
N GLY A 154 -20.00 -82.96 -41.17
CA GLY A 154 -19.16 -83.44 -40.07
C GLY A 154 -19.89 -84.41 -39.14
N VAL A 155 -19.14 -85.03 -38.22
CA VAL A 155 -19.71 -86.03 -37.28
C VAL A 155 -20.67 -85.35 -36.30
N ASN A 156 -21.92 -85.82 -36.21
CA ASN A 156 -23.00 -85.27 -35.40
C ASN A 156 -23.34 -83.78 -35.67
N ALA A 157 -22.87 -83.20 -36.78
CA ALA A 157 -23.13 -81.81 -37.14
C ALA A 157 -24.62 -81.58 -37.42
N GLY A 158 -25.25 -80.58 -36.83
CA GLY A 158 -26.67 -80.28 -37.02
C GLY A 158 -27.62 -81.35 -36.49
N ARG A 159 -27.16 -82.20 -35.56
CA ARG A 159 -28.01 -83.23 -34.93
C ARG A 159 -29.01 -82.60 -33.96
N ASN A 160 -30.25 -83.11 -33.90
CA ASN A 160 -31.33 -82.62 -33.04
C ASN A 160 -31.65 -81.13 -33.27
N VAL A 161 -31.95 -80.75 -34.51
CA VAL A 161 -32.24 -79.35 -34.89
C VAL A 161 -33.73 -79.15 -35.10
N THR A 162 -34.31 -78.14 -34.45
CA THR A 162 -35.69 -77.70 -34.66
C THR A 162 -35.68 -76.26 -35.16
N GLY A 163 -36.04 -76.05 -36.43
CA GLY A 163 -35.94 -74.78 -37.14
C GLY A 163 -35.29 -74.94 -38.52
N GLY A 164 -35.39 -73.90 -39.35
CA GLY A 164 -34.91 -73.91 -40.74
C GLY A 164 -33.70 -73.02 -40.98
N SER A 165 -33.04 -73.26 -42.12
CA SER A 165 -31.89 -72.49 -42.64
C SER A 165 -30.65 -72.51 -41.74
N ASN A 166 -30.47 -73.53 -40.90
CA ASN A 166 -29.28 -73.63 -40.05
C ASN A 166 -28.10 -74.26 -40.80
N VAL A 167 -26.89 -73.74 -40.60
CA VAL A 167 -25.65 -74.26 -41.17
C VAL A 167 -24.76 -74.76 -40.04
N ALA A 168 -24.36 -76.02 -40.09
CA ALA A 168 -23.48 -76.69 -39.15
C ALA A 168 -22.34 -77.38 -39.91
N ASN A 169 -21.10 -76.96 -39.65
CA ASN A 169 -19.90 -77.50 -40.28
C ASN A 169 -18.81 -77.76 -39.26
N GLY A 170 -18.54 -79.03 -38.96
CA GLY A 170 -17.58 -79.47 -37.95
C GLY A 170 -18.14 -80.57 -37.05
N ASN A 171 -17.26 -81.25 -36.32
CA ASN A 171 -17.68 -82.27 -35.35
C ASN A 171 -18.54 -81.61 -34.25
N GLU A 172 -19.76 -82.12 -34.04
CA GLU A 172 -20.76 -81.63 -33.08
C GLU A 172 -21.20 -80.16 -33.27
N ALA A 173 -20.86 -79.54 -34.41
CA ALA A 173 -21.31 -78.18 -34.71
C ALA A 173 -22.85 -78.13 -34.80
N GLY A 174 -23.49 -77.10 -34.23
CA GLY A 174 -24.94 -76.92 -34.34
C GLY A 174 -25.78 -78.06 -33.76
N GLN A 175 -25.21 -78.89 -32.87
CA GLN A 175 -25.94 -79.99 -32.24
C GLN A 175 -26.91 -79.44 -31.20
N GLY A 176 -28.20 -79.79 -31.27
CA GLY A 176 -29.22 -79.34 -30.31
C GLY A 176 -29.67 -77.89 -30.51
N VAL A 177 -29.78 -77.43 -31.76
CA VAL A 177 -30.24 -76.06 -32.08
C VAL A 177 -31.77 -76.02 -32.17
N ALA A 178 -32.40 -75.11 -31.43
CA ALA A 178 -33.81 -74.75 -31.52
C ALA A 178 -33.92 -73.28 -31.99
N GLY A 179 -34.12 -73.07 -33.29
CA GLY A 179 -34.22 -71.76 -33.92
C GLY A 179 -33.81 -71.77 -35.39
N ASN A 180 -33.98 -70.62 -36.05
CA ASN A 180 -33.75 -70.48 -37.49
C ASN A 180 -32.43 -69.75 -37.79
N ALA A 181 -31.87 -69.99 -38.97
CA ALA A 181 -30.77 -69.20 -39.55
C ALA A 181 -29.50 -69.12 -38.68
N ASN A 182 -29.21 -70.14 -37.88
CA ASN A 182 -27.97 -70.20 -37.10
C ASN A 182 -26.82 -70.75 -37.95
N VAL A 183 -25.63 -70.19 -37.80
CA VAL A 183 -24.39 -70.64 -38.46
C VAL A 183 -23.42 -71.13 -37.40
N ALA A 184 -22.97 -72.37 -37.51
CA ALA A 184 -22.05 -73.04 -36.61
C ALA A 184 -20.91 -73.66 -37.42
N VAL A 185 -19.68 -73.18 -37.24
CA VAL A 185 -18.49 -73.66 -37.94
C VAL A 185 -17.35 -73.94 -36.95
N GLY A 186 -16.98 -75.20 -36.78
CA GLY A 186 -15.91 -75.64 -35.86
C GLY A 186 -16.31 -76.81 -34.97
N TYR A 187 -15.39 -77.21 -34.07
CA TYR A 187 -15.67 -78.28 -33.09
C TYR A 187 -16.67 -77.78 -32.03
N ALA A 188 -17.82 -78.44 -31.90
CA ALA A 188 -18.88 -78.13 -30.95
C ALA A 188 -19.32 -76.65 -30.92
N SER A 189 -19.11 -75.92 -32.03
CA SER A 189 -19.56 -74.53 -32.18
C SER A 189 -21.08 -74.49 -32.29
N GLY A 190 -21.75 -73.53 -31.65
CA GLY A 190 -23.19 -73.38 -31.75
C GLY A 190 -23.98 -74.61 -31.26
N SER A 191 -23.39 -75.45 -30.41
CA SER A 191 -24.11 -76.58 -29.80
C SER A 191 -25.02 -76.08 -28.68
N VAL A 192 -26.22 -76.66 -28.54
CA VAL A 192 -27.22 -76.34 -27.51
C VAL A 192 -27.65 -74.88 -27.59
N VAL A 193 -28.10 -74.45 -28.77
CA VAL A 193 -28.56 -73.07 -29.01
C VAL A 193 -30.08 -73.04 -28.99
N THR A 194 -30.68 -72.17 -28.20
CA THR A 194 -32.12 -71.83 -28.23
C THR A 194 -32.21 -70.38 -28.68
N GLY A 195 -32.52 -70.13 -29.95
CA GLY A 195 -32.47 -68.79 -30.54
C GLY A 195 -32.17 -68.80 -32.04
N ALA A 196 -32.43 -67.69 -32.71
CA ALA A 196 -32.28 -67.51 -34.16
C ALA A 196 -31.16 -66.54 -34.53
N ASN A 197 -30.68 -66.63 -35.78
CA ASN A 197 -29.68 -65.73 -36.38
C ASN A 197 -28.32 -65.67 -35.66
N ASN A 198 -27.93 -66.71 -34.93
CA ASN A 198 -26.64 -66.73 -34.25
C ASN A 198 -25.52 -67.19 -35.19
N VAL A 199 -24.36 -66.55 -35.13
CA VAL A 199 -23.14 -66.93 -35.85
C VAL A 199 -22.10 -67.41 -34.85
N ALA A 200 -21.63 -68.65 -34.97
CA ALA A 200 -20.66 -69.29 -34.10
C ALA A 200 -19.54 -69.90 -34.96
N THR A 201 -18.34 -69.32 -34.92
CA THR A 201 -17.18 -69.80 -35.69
C THR A 201 -15.98 -69.98 -34.77
N GLY A 202 -15.46 -71.21 -34.66
CA GLY A 202 -14.36 -71.58 -33.78
C GLY A 202 -14.73 -72.68 -32.78
N ALA A 203 -13.74 -73.36 -32.21
CA ALA A 203 -14.00 -74.45 -31.27
C ALA A 203 -14.75 -73.93 -30.02
N LEU A 204 -15.88 -74.56 -29.68
CA LEU A 204 -16.75 -74.19 -28.55
C LEU A 204 -17.36 -72.76 -28.63
N ALA A 205 -17.22 -72.07 -29.78
CA ALA A 205 -17.81 -70.74 -29.97
C ALA A 205 -19.35 -70.83 -29.91
N GLY A 206 -20.01 -69.89 -29.25
CA GLY A 206 -21.48 -69.82 -29.18
C GLY A 206 -22.14 -71.09 -28.64
N ARG A 207 -21.45 -71.87 -27.82
CA ARG A 207 -22.01 -73.05 -27.16
C ARG A 207 -22.96 -72.62 -26.05
N SER A 208 -24.12 -73.29 -25.92
CA SER A 208 -25.10 -73.06 -24.86
C SER A 208 -25.69 -71.63 -24.87
N VAL A 209 -26.15 -71.17 -26.03
CA VAL A 209 -26.73 -69.82 -26.23
C VAL A 209 -28.26 -69.88 -26.11
N ILE A 210 -28.90 -68.93 -25.41
CA ILE A 210 -30.38 -68.84 -25.25
C ILE A 210 -30.98 -67.59 -25.94
N GLY A 211 -30.15 -66.74 -26.56
CA GLY A 211 -30.56 -65.51 -27.25
C GLY A 211 -30.49 -65.54 -28.78
N ASN A 212 -30.99 -64.48 -29.40
CA ASN A 212 -30.97 -64.27 -30.86
C ASN A 212 -29.84 -63.32 -31.29
N ASP A 213 -29.52 -63.33 -32.58
CA ASP A 213 -28.71 -62.30 -33.25
C ASP A 213 -27.30 -62.13 -32.65
N ASN A 214 -26.72 -63.20 -32.10
CA ASN A 214 -25.39 -63.17 -31.49
C ASN A 214 -24.29 -63.54 -32.47
N ILE A 215 -23.15 -62.88 -32.37
CA ILE A 215 -21.93 -63.18 -33.12
C ILE A 215 -20.87 -63.69 -32.14
N ALA A 216 -20.40 -64.92 -32.32
CA ALA A 216 -19.35 -65.57 -31.55
C ALA A 216 -18.25 -66.08 -32.50
N ILE A 217 -17.07 -65.45 -32.48
CA ILE A 217 -15.96 -65.80 -33.38
C ILE A 217 -14.68 -65.98 -32.56
N GLY A 218 -14.15 -67.20 -32.49
CA GLY A 218 -12.96 -67.56 -31.74
C GLY A 218 -13.19 -68.71 -30.76
N THR A 219 -12.12 -69.36 -30.32
CA THR A 219 -12.21 -70.48 -29.36
C THR A 219 -12.87 -70.03 -28.06
N GLY A 220 -13.96 -70.69 -27.65
CA GLY A 220 -14.69 -70.37 -26.42
C GLY A 220 -15.48 -69.05 -26.43
N ALA A 221 -15.46 -68.28 -27.53
CA ALA A 221 -16.15 -67.00 -27.65
C ALA A 221 -17.67 -67.18 -27.43
N GLY A 222 -18.30 -66.30 -26.65
CA GLY A 222 -19.76 -66.31 -26.46
C GLY A 222 -20.32 -67.59 -25.83
N ASN A 223 -19.52 -68.38 -25.12
CA ASN A 223 -19.98 -69.60 -24.46
C ASN A 223 -20.89 -69.27 -23.27
N SER A 224 -22.00 -70.01 -23.15
CA SER A 224 -23.01 -69.91 -22.08
C SER A 224 -23.68 -68.53 -22.03
N LEU A 225 -24.05 -68.03 -23.21
CA LEU A 225 -24.67 -66.72 -23.36
C LEU A 225 -26.19 -66.81 -23.22
N THR A 226 -26.76 -66.05 -22.29
CA THR A 226 -28.21 -65.91 -22.14
C THR A 226 -28.78 -64.66 -22.81
N ALA A 227 -27.92 -63.75 -23.27
CA ALA A 227 -28.30 -62.47 -23.87
C ALA A 227 -28.43 -62.53 -25.40
N ALA A 228 -29.06 -61.50 -25.98
CA ALA A 228 -29.26 -61.33 -27.43
C ALA A 228 -28.44 -60.13 -27.97
N ASP A 229 -28.34 -60.00 -29.29
CA ASP A 229 -27.68 -58.87 -29.97
C ASP A 229 -26.21 -58.66 -29.55
N THR A 230 -25.48 -59.73 -29.21
CA THR A 230 -24.11 -59.61 -28.70
C THR A 230 -23.05 -59.85 -29.76
N VAL A 231 -21.86 -59.26 -29.54
CA VAL A 231 -20.68 -59.50 -30.39
C VAL A 231 -19.51 -59.95 -29.51
N SER A 232 -19.16 -61.23 -29.57
CA SER A 232 -18.03 -61.86 -28.89
C SER A 232 -16.98 -62.32 -29.92
N VAL A 233 -15.86 -61.60 -30.05
CA VAL A 233 -14.81 -61.91 -31.04
C VAL A 233 -13.45 -62.02 -30.35
N GLY A 234 -12.84 -63.19 -30.36
CA GLY A 234 -11.56 -63.49 -29.71
C GLY A 234 -11.64 -64.72 -28.82
N HIS A 235 -10.48 -65.28 -28.46
CA HIS A 235 -10.41 -66.42 -27.54
C HIS A 235 -10.99 -66.03 -26.17
N ASP A 236 -12.00 -66.78 -25.71
CA ASP A 236 -12.79 -66.53 -24.49
C ASP A 236 -13.42 -65.12 -24.40
N ALA A 237 -13.61 -64.43 -25.52
CA ALA A 237 -14.36 -63.17 -25.51
C ALA A 237 -15.82 -63.42 -25.10
N ARG A 238 -16.35 -62.62 -24.18
CA ARG A 238 -17.69 -62.88 -23.60
C ARG A 238 -18.49 -61.60 -23.37
N ALA A 239 -19.40 -61.31 -24.29
CA ALA A 239 -20.37 -60.23 -24.22
C ALA A 239 -21.66 -60.72 -23.50
N SER A 240 -21.70 -60.73 -22.16
CA SER A 240 -22.77 -61.42 -21.39
C SER A 240 -24.08 -60.65 -21.22
N THR A 241 -24.17 -59.43 -21.75
CA THR A 241 -25.33 -58.52 -21.62
C THR A 241 -25.94 -58.23 -23.00
N THR A 242 -27.25 -58.00 -23.08
CA THR A 242 -27.92 -57.82 -24.38
C THR A 242 -27.38 -56.56 -25.08
N GLY A 243 -27.06 -56.62 -26.37
CA GLY A 243 -26.49 -55.49 -27.12
C GLY A 243 -25.02 -55.16 -26.81
N SER A 244 -24.29 -56.03 -26.10
CA SER A 244 -22.90 -55.77 -25.73
C SER A 244 -21.86 -56.27 -26.73
N ILE A 245 -20.68 -55.64 -26.70
CA ILE A 245 -19.56 -55.92 -27.60
C ILE A 245 -18.33 -56.28 -26.75
N ALA A 246 -17.79 -57.48 -26.97
CA ALA A 246 -16.53 -57.97 -26.42
C ALA A 246 -15.61 -58.42 -27.57
N VAL A 247 -14.55 -57.65 -27.83
CA VAL A 247 -13.61 -57.92 -28.94
C VAL A 247 -12.17 -57.94 -28.41
N GLY A 248 -11.53 -59.11 -28.42
CA GLY A 248 -10.16 -59.32 -27.96
C GLY A 248 -10.00 -60.58 -27.11
N LEU A 249 -8.76 -61.04 -26.93
CA LEU A 249 -8.43 -62.17 -26.05
C LEU A 249 -8.92 -61.89 -24.62
N GLY A 250 -9.86 -62.68 -24.12
CA GLY A 250 -10.43 -62.55 -22.79
C GLY A 250 -11.16 -61.22 -22.53
N ALA A 251 -11.60 -60.52 -23.57
CA ALA A 251 -12.43 -59.33 -23.40
C ALA A 251 -13.79 -59.73 -22.82
N THR A 252 -14.25 -59.04 -21.77
CA THR A 252 -15.48 -59.42 -21.06
C THR A 252 -16.40 -58.24 -20.79
N VAL A 253 -17.70 -58.47 -21.01
CA VAL A 253 -18.79 -57.61 -20.52
C VAL A 253 -19.63 -58.47 -19.59
N THR A 254 -19.73 -58.05 -18.33
CA THR A 254 -20.42 -58.82 -17.28
C THR A 254 -21.51 -57.97 -16.62
N ALA A 255 -22.69 -58.57 -16.42
CA ALA A 255 -23.77 -57.96 -15.66
C ALA A 255 -23.42 -57.88 -14.18
N THR A 256 -23.88 -56.83 -13.49
CA THR A 256 -23.90 -56.77 -12.02
C THR A 256 -25.13 -57.50 -11.48
N THR A 257 -24.96 -58.30 -10.43
CA THR A 257 -26.06 -58.93 -9.70
C THR A 257 -26.82 -57.89 -8.88
N GLY A 258 -28.06 -57.56 -9.27
CA GLY A 258 -28.96 -56.70 -8.49
C GLY A 258 -30.37 -56.64 -9.10
N PRO A 259 -31.43 -56.45 -8.29
CA PRO A 259 -32.83 -56.54 -8.74
C PRO A 259 -33.24 -55.44 -9.75
N ASN A 260 -32.42 -54.41 -9.96
CA ASN A 260 -32.70 -53.27 -10.82
C ASN A 260 -31.69 -53.13 -12.00
N ASN A 261 -30.78 -54.08 -12.19
CA ASN A 261 -29.75 -54.02 -13.24
C ASN A 261 -29.96 -55.11 -14.28
N GLU A 262 -30.91 -54.88 -15.20
CA GLU A 262 -30.89 -55.53 -16.50
C GLU A 262 -29.77 -54.88 -17.34
N ALA A 263 -28.53 -55.28 -17.10
CA ALA A 263 -27.42 -54.70 -17.85
C ALA A 263 -27.62 -54.97 -19.35
N THR A 264 -27.77 -53.91 -20.12
CA THR A 264 -27.86 -53.89 -21.59
C THR A 264 -26.75 -52.97 -22.09
N GLY A 265 -26.13 -53.35 -23.20
CA GLY A 265 -24.97 -52.69 -23.77
C GLY A 265 -23.68 -52.95 -23.00
N GLY A 266 -22.65 -52.21 -23.40
CA GLY A 266 -21.29 -52.33 -22.89
C GLY A 266 -20.31 -52.64 -24.01
N VAL A 267 -19.18 -51.92 -24.06
CA VAL A 267 -18.18 -52.08 -25.10
C VAL A 267 -16.82 -52.40 -24.47
N ALA A 268 -16.36 -53.63 -24.56
CA ALA A 268 -15.04 -54.10 -24.16
C ALA A 268 -14.21 -54.44 -25.40
N ILE A 269 -13.24 -53.61 -25.78
CA ILE A 269 -12.40 -53.82 -26.96
C ILE A 269 -10.92 -53.79 -26.57
N GLY A 270 -10.21 -54.90 -26.77
CA GLY A 270 -8.81 -55.08 -26.41
C GLY A 270 -8.58 -56.32 -25.56
N ALA A 271 -7.36 -56.88 -25.58
CA ALA A 271 -7.03 -58.04 -24.78
C ALA A 271 -7.17 -57.72 -23.27
N GLY A 272 -7.98 -58.52 -22.56
CA GLY A 272 -8.30 -58.32 -21.15
C GLY A 272 -9.17 -57.10 -20.83
N ALA A 273 -9.70 -56.39 -21.84
CA ALA A 273 -10.63 -55.29 -21.61
C ALA A 273 -11.87 -55.80 -20.86
N THR A 274 -12.25 -55.11 -19.79
CA THR A 274 -13.31 -55.56 -18.88
C THR A 274 -14.32 -54.45 -18.66
N VAL A 275 -15.59 -54.77 -18.90
CA VAL A 275 -16.74 -53.95 -18.51
C VAL A 275 -17.55 -54.70 -17.46
N VAL A 276 -17.75 -54.06 -16.30
CA VAL A 276 -18.59 -54.58 -15.21
C VAL A 276 -19.71 -53.61 -14.92
N GLY A 277 -20.95 -54.08 -15.00
CA GLY A 277 -22.12 -53.24 -14.78
C GLY A 277 -22.39 -52.29 -15.96
N GLY A 278 -23.66 -52.00 -16.15
CA GLY A 278 -24.17 -51.07 -17.15
C GLY A 278 -25.66 -50.92 -16.89
N ASN A 279 -26.16 -49.70 -16.87
CA ASN A 279 -27.60 -49.44 -16.91
C ASN A 279 -28.05 -49.56 -18.37
N THR A 280 -29.28 -50.04 -18.60
CA THR A 280 -29.95 -50.11 -19.92
C THR A 280 -29.85 -48.80 -20.72
N THR A 281 -29.77 -47.67 -20.03
CA THR A 281 -29.79 -46.33 -20.63
C THR A 281 -28.39 -45.80 -20.92
N TYR A 282 -27.38 -46.18 -20.13
CA TYR A 282 -26.03 -45.61 -20.17
C TYR A 282 -24.94 -46.67 -19.96
N PRO A 283 -24.46 -47.33 -21.04
CA PRO A 283 -23.50 -48.40 -20.94
C PRO A 283 -22.08 -47.90 -20.65
N ASN A 284 -21.30 -48.77 -20.01
CA ASN A 284 -19.88 -48.58 -19.77
C ASN A 284 -19.05 -48.94 -21.02
N THR A 285 -17.93 -48.25 -21.24
CA THR A 285 -17.02 -48.48 -22.37
C THR A 285 -15.59 -48.65 -21.88
N ALA A 286 -14.95 -49.77 -22.23
CA ALA A 286 -13.54 -50.06 -21.99
C ALA A 286 -12.84 -50.42 -23.31
N VAL A 287 -11.89 -49.60 -23.74
CA VAL A 287 -11.13 -49.80 -24.99
C VAL A 287 -9.64 -49.70 -24.73
N GLY A 288 -8.91 -50.80 -24.90
CA GLY A 288 -7.47 -50.91 -24.70
C GLY A 288 -7.06 -52.19 -23.96
N TYR A 289 -5.76 -52.50 -24.01
CA TYR A 289 -5.19 -53.63 -23.26
C TYR A 289 -5.45 -53.46 -21.75
N ASN A 290 -6.17 -54.40 -21.14
CA ASN A 290 -6.60 -54.35 -19.74
C ASN A 290 -7.30 -53.04 -19.33
N ALA A 291 -8.00 -52.37 -20.24
CA ALA A 291 -8.87 -51.24 -19.88
C ALA A 291 -10.04 -51.76 -19.02
N LYS A 292 -10.42 -51.03 -17.97
CA LYS A 292 -11.47 -51.43 -17.03
C LYS A 292 -12.48 -50.33 -16.82
N ALA A 293 -13.74 -50.58 -17.16
CA ALA A 293 -14.88 -49.73 -16.83
C ALA A 293 -15.85 -50.49 -15.91
N SER A 294 -15.91 -50.12 -14.64
CA SER A 294 -16.69 -50.84 -13.62
C SER A 294 -17.63 -49.96 -12.79
N GLY A 295 -17.86 -48.72 -13.22
CA GLY A 295 -18.63 -47.72 -12.48
C GLY A 295 -20.14 -47.91 -12.41
N GLY A 296 -20.66 -49.04 -12.89
CA GLY A 296 -22.10 -49.32 -12.93
C GLY A 296 -22.90 -48.53 -13.97
N ILE A 297 -22.59 -47.24 -14.21
CA ILE A 297 -23.29 -46.33 -15.15
C ILE A 297 -22.27 -45.38 -15.82
N SER A 298 -22.35 -45.24 -17.15
CA SER A 298 -21.58 -44.28 -18.00
C SER A 298 -20.05 -44.22 -17.80
N ALA A 299 -19.41 -45.25 -17.25
CA ALA A 299 -17.97 -45.27 -17.06
C ALA A 299 -17.24 -45.51 -18.38
N THR A 300 -16.30 -44.61 -18.74
CA THR A 300 -15.53 -44.69 -19.98
C THR A 300 -14.03 -44.82 -19.67
N ALA A 301 -13.41 -45.92 -20.06
CA ALA A 301 -11.99 -46.19 -19.94
C ALA A 301 -11.37 -46.41 -21.34
N LEU A 302 -10.53 -45.49 -21.81
CA LEU A 302 -9.87 -45.56 -23.13
C LEU A 302 -8.35 -45.48 -22.98
N GLY A 303 -7.63 -46.54 -23.30
CA GLY A 303 -6.18 -46.64 -23.17
C GLY A 303 -5.72 -47.92 -22.47
N GLY A 304 -4.45 -48.28 -22.64
CA GLY A 304 -3.89 -49.45 -21.96
C GLY A 304 -3.90 -49.26 -20.43
N ARG A 305 -4.51 -50.18 -19.69
CA ARG A 305 -4.66 -50.13 -18.22
C ARG A 305 -5.41 -48.90 -17.69
N SER A 306 -6.25 -48.24 -18.50
CA SER A 306 -7.11 -47.18 -17.99
C SER A 306 -8.21 -47.76 -17.08
N GLU A 307 -8.54 -47.04 -16.02
CA GLU A 307 -9.49 -47.47 -14.99
C GLU A 307 -10.56 -46.39 -14.75
N ALA A 308 -11.82 -46.70 -15.07
CA ALA A 308 -12.99 -45.89 -14.77
C ALA A 308 -13.91 -46.70 -13.83
N THR A 309 -13.75 -46.54 -12.52
CA THR A 309 -14.29 -47.49 -11.53
C THR A 309 -15.54 -47.04 -10.81
N GLU A 310 -15.96 -45.78 -10.97
CA GLU A 310 -17.13 -45.19 -10.33
C GLU A 310 -18.14 -44.65 -11.36
N THR A 311 -19.34 -44.31 -10.93
CA THR A 311 -20.42 -43.80 -11.81
C THR A 311 -19.99 -42.53 -12.56
N ASP A 312 -20.36 -42.42 -13.84
CA ASP A 312 -20.11 -41.26 -14.69
C ASP A 312 -18.62 -40.84 -14.76
N THR A 313 -17.72 -41.82 -14.66
CA THR A 313 -16.28 -41.56 -14.74
C THR A 313 -15.74 -41.60 -16.17
N THR A 314 -14.74 -40.77 -16.47
CA THR A 314 -14.02 -40.78 -17.75
C THR A 314 -12.53 -40.88 -17.51
N ALA A 315 -11.90 -41.97 -17.94
CA ALA A 315 -10.46 -42.22 -17.89
C ALA A 315 -9.90 -42.41 -19.31
N ILE A 316 -9.14 -41.44 -19.83
CA ILE A 316 -8.58 -41.47 -21.19
C ILE A 316 -7.06 -41.33 -21.13
N GLY A 317 -6.33 -42.32 -21.60
CA GLY A 317 -4.87 -42.38 -21.59
C GLY A 317 -4.35 -43.65 -20.91
N ALA A 318 -3.12 -44.06 -21.26
CA ALA A 318 -2.53 -45.24 -20.65
C ALA A 318 -2.37 -45.04 -19.12
N SER A 319 -2.85 -45.99 -18.33
CA SER A 319 -2.88 -45.92 -16.86
C SER A 319 -3.63 -44.71 -16.28
N ALA A 320 -4.50 -44.05 -17.05
CA ALA A 320 -5.39 -43.01 -16.52
C ALA A 320 -6.40 -43.64 -15.55
N LYS A 321 -6.66 -43.01 -14.41
CA LYS A 321 -7.52 -43.53 -13.34
C LYS A 321 -8.54 -42.51 -12.88
N ALA A 322 -9.80 -42.77 -13.17
CA ALA A 322 -10.94 -42.03 -12.63
C ALA A 322 -11.67 -42.94 -11.61
N SER A 323 -11.43 -42.69 -10.32
CA SER A 323 -11.93 -43.52 -9.22
C SER A 323 -12.75 -42.76 -8.18
N GLY A 324 -13.07 -41.49 -8.46
CA GLY A 324 -14.12 -40.76 -7.75
C GLY A 324 -15.40 -40.71 -8.60
N PRO A 325 -16.61 -40.71 -8.01
CA PRO A 325 -17.84 -40.55 -8.78
C PRO A 325 -17.82 -39.26 -9.62
N GLN A 326 -18.26 -39.28 -10.88
CA GLN A 326 -18.22 -38.15 -11.81
C GLN A 326 -16.81 -37.60 -12.09
N ALA A 327 -15.75 -38.35 -11.80
CA ALA A 327 -14.38 -37.89 -12.02
C ALA A 327 -13.93 -38.04 -13.48
N THR A 328 -13.09 -37.11 -13.93
CA THR A 328 -12.50 -37.12 -15.27
C THR A 328 -10.97 -37.12 -15.17
N ALA A 329 -10.32 -38.16 -15.68
CA ALA A 329 -8.87 -38.30 -15.77
C ALA A 329 -8.44 -38.45 -17.23
N VAL A 330 -7.67 -37.50 -17.76
CA VAL A 330 -7.21 -37.50 -19.16
C VAL A 330 -5.70 -37.25 -19.22
N GLY A 331 -4.96 -38.23 -19.72
CA GLY A 331 -3.50 -38.22 -19.83
C GLY A 331 -2.85 -39.48 -19.29
N HIS A 332 -1.62 -39.77 -19.71
CA HIS A 332 -0.88 -40.92 -19.20
C HIS A 332 -0.69 -40.81 -17.68
N GLY A 333 -1.18 -41.78 -16.91
CA GLY A 333 -1.07 -41.80 -15.45
C GLY A 333 -1.86 -40.69 -14.73
N ALA A 334 -2.74 -39.95 -15.43
CA ALA A 334 -3.62 -38.97 -14.79
C ALA A 334 -4.53 -39.68 -13.78
N ALA A 335 -4.71 -39.12 -12.58
CA ALA A 335 -5.49 -39.74 -11.52
C ALA A 335 -6.45 -38.73 -10.89
N ALA A 336 -7.75 -39.00 -11.04
CA ALA A 336 -8.84 -38.23 -10.47
C ALA A 336 -9.60 -39.12 -9.47
N SER A 337 -9.24 -39.00 -8.18
CA SER A 337 -9.75 -39.86 -7.10
C SER A 337 -10.78 -39.17 -6.21
N GLY A 338 -10.90 -37.84 -6.28
CA GLY A 338 -11.99 -37.11 -5.63
C GLY A 338 -13.29 -37.22 -6.42
N GLY A 339 -14.45 -37.25 -5.75
CA GLY A 339 -15.74 -37.13 -6.46
C GLY A 339 -15.82 -35.80 -7.20
N GLN A 340 -16.35 -35.78 -8.43
CA GLN A 340 -16.41 -34.62 -9.33
C GLN A 340 -15.03 -33.98 -9.64
N SER A 341 -13.93 -34.70 -9.41
CA SER A 341 -12.60 -34.17 -9.67
C SER A 341 -12.20 -34.27 -11.15
N THR A 342 -11.36 -33.37 -11.61
CA THR A 342 -10.83 -33.36 -12.98
C THR A 342 -9.31 -33.33 -12.96
N ALA A 343 -8.65 -34.34 -13.53
CA ALA A 343 -7.22 -34.41 -13.74
C ALA A 343 -6.91 -34.44 -15.25
N LEU A 344 -6.29 -33.39 -15.80
CA LEU A 344 -5.95 -33.28 -17.22
C LEU A 344 -4.44 -33.02 -17.39
N GLY A 345 -3.71 -34.01 -17.90
CA GLY A 345 -2.26 -33.94 -18.11
C GLY A 345 -1.56 -35.22 -17.65
N ARG A 346 -0.35 -35.46 -18.16
CA ARG A 346 0.45 -36.62 -17.73
C ARG A 346 0.72 -36.51 -16.22
N ASN A 347 0.34 -37.54 -15.47
CA ASN A 347 0.47 -37.62 -14.02
C ASN A 347 -0.18 -36.44 -13.26
N ALA A 348 -1.19 -35.78 -13.83
CA ALA A 348 -2.02 -34.83 -13.09
C ALA A 348 -2.78 -35.58 -11.98
N PHE A 349 -2.86 -35.02 -10.78
CA PHE A 349 -3.41 -35.67 -9.59
C PHE A 349 -4.48 -34.80 -8.91
N ALA A 350 -5.76 -35.17 -9.09
CA ALA A 350 -6.90 -34.48 -8.47
C ALA A 350 -7.53 -35.39 -7.40
N SER A 351 -7.12 -35.23 -6.14
CA SER A 351 -7.58 -36.09 -5.04
C SER A 351 -8.61 -35.44 -4.14
N GLY A 352 -8.77 -34.12 -4.19
CA GLY A 352 -9.83 -33.42 -3.47
C GLY A 352 -11.20 -33.57 -4.15
N GLY A 353 -12.29 -33.60 -3.39
CA GLY A 353 -13.64 -33.55 -3.96
C GLY A 353 -13.87 -32.24 -4.72
N SER A 354 -14.46 -32.31 -5.92
CA SER A 354 -14.67 -31.20 -6.86
C SER A 354 -13.37 -30.41 -7.19
N SER A 355 -12.20 -31.07 -7.10
CA SER A 355 -10.91 -30.44 -7.40
C SER A 355 -10.55 -30.50 -8.88
N ILE A 356 -9.70 -29.57 -9.34
CA ILE A 356 -9.27 -29.47 -10.74
C ILE A 356 -7.74 -29.41 -10.78
N ALA A 357 -7.09 -30.41 -11.39
CA ALA A 357 -5.66 -30.44 -11.67
C ALA A 357 -5.43 -30.46 -13.19
N VAL A 358 -4.79 -29.42 -13.76
CA VAL A 358 -4.51 -29.32 -15.20
C VAL A 358 -3.04 -29.00 -15.43
N GLY A 359 -2.30 -29.90 -16.05
CA GLY A 359 -0.86 -29.75 -16.31
C GLY A 359 -0.06 -31.02 -16.02
N LEU A 360 1.20 -31.04 -16.48
CA LEU A 360 2.13 -32.11 -16.15
C LEU A 360 2.48 -32.06 -14.66
N TYR A 361 2.22 -33.14 -13.92
CA TYR A 361 2.46 -33.23 -12.46
C TYR A 361 1.72 -32.18 -11.61
N SER A 362 0.63 -31.59 -12.10
CA SER A 362 -0.20 -30.73 -11.24
C SER A 362 -0.91 -31.56 -10.17
N ALA A 363 -1.08 -30.99 -8.97
CA ALA A 363 -1.69 -31.67 -7.83
C ALA A 363 -2.74 -30.78 -7.15
N ALA A 364 -4.01 -31.20 -7.20
CA ALA A 364 -5.13 -30.56 -6.51
C ALA A 364 -5.65 -31.51 -5.42
N SER A 365 -5.07 -31.42 -4.23
CA SER A 365 -5.36 -32.34 -3.12
C SER A 365 -6.39 -31.80 -2.12
N GLY A 366 -6.62 -30.49 -2.12
CA GLY A 366 -7.67 -29.88 -1.30
C GLY A 366 -9.06 -30.01 -1.90
N GLY A 367 -10.11 -30.09 -1.08
CA GLY A 367 -11.50 -30.03 -1.57
C GLY A 367 -11.79 -28.70 -2.28
N ARG A 368 -12.45 -28.76 -3.44
CA ARG A 368 -12.76 -27.60 -4.31
C ARG A 368 -11.52 -26.76 -4.66
N SER A 369 -10.33 -27.38 -4.66
CA SER A 369 -9.08 -26.73 -5.03
C SER A 369 -8.82 -26.75 -6.54
N VAL A 370 -8.01 -25.83 -7.02
CA VAL A 370 -7.67 -25.68 -8.44
C VAL A 370 -6.16 -25.55 -8.60
N ALA A 371 -5.52 -26.45 -9.33
CA ALA A 371 -4.10 -26.42 -9.67
C ALA A 371 -3.95 -26.45 -11.20
N ILE A 372 -3.54 -25.34 -11.82
CA ILE A 372 -3.38 -25.21 -13.28
C ILE A 372 -1.95 -24.75 -13.60
N GLY A 373 -1.18 -25.58 -14.31
CA GLY A 373 0.23 -25.35 -14.62
C GLY A 373 1.09 -26.60 -14.41
N ARG A 374 2.29 -26.63 -14.98
CA ARG A 374 3.24 -27.72 -14.69
C ARG A 374 3.65 -27.65 -13.22
N GLU A 375 3.59 -28.77 -12.50
CA GLU A 375 4.00 -28.86 -11.08
C GLU A 375 3.28 -27.84 -10.16
N SER A 376 2.08 -27.37 -10.54
CA SER A 376 1.27 -26.53 -9.68
C SER A 376 0.64 -27.36 -8.56
N ILE A 377 0.57 -26.81 -7.35
CA ILE A 377 0.12 -27.54 -6.16
C ILE A 377 -0.93 -26.72 -5.41
N ALA A 378 -2.14 -27.25 -5.29
CA ALA A 378 -3.21 -26.71 -4.45
C ALA A 378 -3.57 -27.75 -3.37
N SER A 379 -3.01 -27.60 -2.16
CA SER A 379 -3.04 -28.66 -1.14
C SER A 379 -4.24 -28.60 -0.19
N ASN A 380 -4.88 -27.43 -0.06
CA ASN A 380 -5.91 -27.19 0.96
C ASN A 380 -7.26 -26.74 0.36
N VAL A 381 -8.30 -26.76 1.19
CA VAL A 381 -9.68 -26.50 0.74
C VAL A 381 -9.79 -25.09 0.15
N TYR A 382 -10.43 -24.97 -1.03
CA TYR A 382 -10.55 -23.74 -1.81
C TYR A 382 -9.21 -23.08 -2.23
N ALA A 383 -8.08 -23.79 -2.12
CA ALA A 383 -6.81 -23.25 -2.59
C ALA A 383 -6.77 -23.21 -4.12
N VAL A 384 -6.18 -22.15 -4.68
CA VAL A 384 -6.06 -21.93 -6.12
C VAL A 384 -4.60 -21.64 -6.48
N ALA A 385 -3.98 -22.49 -7.29
CA ALA A 385 -2.62 -22.34 -7.80
C ALA A 385 -2.64 -22.28 -9.34
N LEU A 386 -2.23 -21.14 -9.92
CA LEU A 386 -2.25 -20.86 -11.36
C LEU A 386 -0.86 -20.45 -11.84
N GLY A 387 -0.14 -21.34 -12.51
CA GLY A 387 1.21 -21.09 -13.02
C GLY A 387 2.14 -22.29 -12.83
N SER A 388 3.24 -22.33 -13.59
CA SER A 388 4.25 -23.39 -13.42
C SER A 388 4.92 -23.25 -12.05
N GLY A 389 4.92 -24.33 -11.26
CA GLY A 389 5.48 -24.33 -9.90
C GLY A 389 4.73 -23.46 -8.90
N ALA A 390 3.52 -22.96 -9.22
CA ALA A 390 2.72 -22.19 -8.26
C ALA A 390 2.22 -23.10 -7.13
N VAL A 391 2.34 -22.64 -5.88
CA VAL A 391 1.95 -23.39 -4.68
C VAL A 391 0.95 -22.60 -3.86
N ALA A 392 -0.26 -23.13 -3.71
CA ALA A 392 -1.30 -22.65 -2.80
C ALA A 392 -1.52 -23.70 -1.71
N SER A 393 -0.83 -23.53 -0.58
CA SER A 393 -0.89 -24.48 0.54
C SER A 393 -1.67 -23.95 1.74
N GLY A 394 -2.15 -22.70 1.73
CA GLY A 394 -3.11 -22.21 2.72
C GLY A 394 -4.55 -22.59 2.34
N SER A 395 -5.44 -22.77 3.31
CA SER A 395 -6.88 -22.85 3.00
C SER A 395 -7.37 -21.50 2.47
N VAL A 396 -8.22 -21.51 1.44
CA VAL A 396 -8.71 -20.30 0.75
C VAL A 396 -7.56 -19.42 0.19
N SER A 397 -6.38 -20.00 -0.04
CA SER A 397 -5.22 -19.28 -0.58
C SER A 397 -5.27 -19.18 -2.10
N PHE A 398 -4.65 -18.15 -2.65
CA PHE A 398 -4.60 -17.90 -4.10
C PHE A 398 -3.18 -17.56 -4.53
N ALA A 399 -2.55 -18.43 -5.33
CA ALA A 399 -1.23 -18.24 -5.91
C ALA A 399 -1.33 -18.15 -7.44
N GLN A 400 -0.85 -17.07 -8.04
CA GLN A 400 -0.83 -16.88 -9.49
C GLN A 400 0.52 -16.35 -9.98
N GLY A 401 1.17 -17.08 -10.90
CA GLY A 401 2.47 -16.74 -11.46
C GLY A 401 3.45 -17.92 -11.44
N TYR A 402 4.56 -17.79 -12.17
CA TYR A 402 5.66 -18.76 -12.10
C TYR A 402 6.27 -18.74 -10.70
N GLU A 403 6.30 -19.90 -10.02
CA GLU A 403 6.80 -20.04 -8.64
C GLU A 403 6.14 -19.11 -7.60
N ALA A 404 4.89 -18.69 -7.82
CA ALA A 404 4.13 -17.94 -6.81
C ALA A 404 3.72 -18.86 -5.64
N ASN A 405 3.87 -18.39 -4.40
CA ASN A 405 3.65 -19.17 -3.19
C ASN A 405 2.69 -18.49 -2.22
N ALA A 406 1.51 -19.07 -2.00
CA ALA A 406 0.55 -18.64 -0.99
C ALA A 406 0.41 -19.71 0.10
N PHE A 407 1.10 -19.50 1.23
CA PHE A 407 1.23 -20.49 2.29
C PHE A 407 0.21 -20.31 3.43
N GLY A 408 -0.15 -19.08 3.78
CA GLY A 408 -1.06 -18.79 4.90
C GLY A 408 -2.54 -18.94 4.54
N PHE A 409 -3.40 -19.17 5.55
CA PHE A 409 -4.86 -19.11 5.38
C PHE A 409 -5.27 -17.77 4.76
N GLY A 410 -6.11 -17.78 3.72
CA GLY A 410 -6.60 -16.58 3.05
C GLY A 410 -5.50 -15.71 2.42
N SER A 411 -4.29 -16.23 2.27
CA SER A 411 -3.17 -15.46 1.71
C SER A 411 -3.20 -15.46 0.19
N VAL A 412 -2.73 -14.37 -0.41
CA VAL A 412 -2.79 -14.13 -1.85
C VAL A 412 -1.40 -13.75 -2.37
N ALA A 413 -0.85 -14.54 -3.29
CA ALA A 413 0.42 -14.28 -3.96
C ALA A 413 0.21 -14.18 -5.48
N ILE A 414 0.49 -13.01 -6.07
CA ILE A 414 0.35 -12.77 -7.50
C ILE A 414 1.63 -12.16 -8.06
N GLY A 415 2.33 -12.88 -8.94
CA GLY A 415 3.58 -12.45 -9.58
C GLY A 415 4.65 -13.53 -9.63
N TYR A 416 5.69 -13.31 -10.43
CA TYR A 416 6.86 -14.19 -10.49
C TYR A 416 7.54 -14.28 -9.11
N GLY A 417 7.63 -15.47 -8.53
CA GLY A 417 8.26 -15.69 -7.23
C GLY A 417 7.62 -14.92 -6.06
N ALA A 418 6.37 -14.45 -6.19
CA ALA A 418 5.68 -13.77 -5.09
C ALA A 418 5.42 -14.73 -3.92
N VAL A 419 5.57 -14.27 -2.68
CA VAL A 419 5.41 -15.10 -1.47
C VAL A 419 4.48 -14.42 -0.47
N ALA A 420 3.34 -15.04 -0.19
CA ALA A 420 2.40 -14.63 0.85
C ALA A 420 2.31 -15.72 1.94
N GLY A 421 2.67 -15.35 3.17
CA GLY A 421 2.75 -16.24 4.32
C GLY A 421 4.05 -17.04 4.40
N VAL A 422 4.11 -17.92 5.40
CA VAL A 422 5.29 -18.77 5.67
C VAL A 422 4.87 -20.22 5.58
N SER A 423 5.65 -21.03 4.86
CA SER A 423 5.39 -22.46 4.70
C SER A 423 5.28 -23.16 6.06
N ALA A 424 4.27 -24.02 6.19
CA ALA A 424 3.93 -24.75 7.42
C ALA A 424 3.57 -23.89 8.66
N SER A 425 3.42 -22.57 8.52
CA SER A 425 2.94 -21.72 9.61
C SER A 425 1.43 -21.80 9.77
N THR A 426 0.97 -21.97 11.01
CA THR A 426 -0.47 -21.96 11.35
C THR A 426 -0.94 -20.62 11.92
N THR A 427 -0.01 -19.73 12.28
CA THR A 427 -0.28 -18.42 12.90
C THR A 427 -0.21 -17.28 11.91
N ILE A 428 0.59 -17.40 10.85
CA ILE A 428 0.74 -16.39 9.80
C ILE A 428 -0.34 -16.61 8.73
N ARG A 429 -1.20 -15.62 8.54
CA ARG A 429 -2.41 -15.68 7.71
C ARG A 429 -2.70 -14.32 7.07
N ASN A 430 -3.60 -14.30 6.09
CA ASN A 430 -4.13 -13.10 5.44
C ASN A 430 -3.06 -12.17 4.83
N ASP A 431 -1.94 -12.73 4.39
CA ASP A 431 -0.88 -11.95 3.74
C ASP A 431 -1.20 -11.73 2.26
N ILE A 432 -0.85 -10.55 1.74
CA ILE A 432 -1.08 -10.17 0.34
C ILE A 432 0.26 -9.77 -0.27
N ALA A 433 0.73 -10.53 -1.26
CA ALA A 433 1.95 -10.25 -2.02
C ALA A 433 1.62 -10.10 -3.51
N PHE A 434 1.64 -8.88 -4.04
CA PHE A 434 1.39 -8.57 -5.44
C PHE A 434 2.65 -7.96 -6.07
N GLY A 435 3.15 -8.57 -7.15
CA GLY A 435 4.33 -8.11 -7.88
C GLY A 435 5.47 -9.13 -7.87
N SER A 436 6.38 -9.01 -8.84
CA SER A 436 7.54 -9.91 -8.97
C SER A 436 8.45 -9.81 -7.74
N GLY A 437 8.74 -10.93 -7.11
CA GLY A 437 9.56 -11.01 -5.89
C GLY A 437 8.96 -10.36 -4.64
N SER A 438 7.69 -9.93 -4.68
CA SER A 438 7.01 -9.39 -3.50
C SER A 438 6.87 -10.46 -2.41
N LYS A 439 7.12 -10.09 -1.15
CA LYS A 439 7.13 -11.01 -0.01
C LYS A 439 6.39 -10.40 1.18
N ALA A 440 5.20 -10.90 1.47
CA ALA A 440 4.42 -10.55 2.65
C ALA A 440 4.39 -11.76 3.59
N THR A 441 5.14 -11.71 4.70
CA THR A 441 5.33 -12.85 5.61
C THR A 441 5.19 -12.50 7.08
N GLY A 442 4.62 -11.33 7.40
CA GLY A 442 4.44 -10.87 8.78
C GLY A 442 3.16 -11.36 9.46
N GLY A 443 2.16 -11.81 8.70
CA GLY A 443 0.80 -12.04 9.19
C GLY A 443 -0.02 -10.75 9.12
N ASN A 444 -1.16 -10.81 8.43
CA ASN A 444 -1.96 -9.64 8.04
C ASN A 444 -1.11 -8.55 7.36
N SER A 445 -0.13 -8.95 6.55
CA SER A 445 0.83 -8.05 5.91
C SER A 445 0.54 -7.84 4.42
N ILE A 446 0.91 -6.67 3.89
CA ILE A 446 0.64 -6.27 2.50
C ILE A 446 1.95 -5.87 1.82
N ALA A 447 2.33 -6.53 0.74
CA ALA A 447 3.48 -6.17 -0.10
C ALA A 447 3.02 -6.02 -1.55
N ILE A 448 2.91 -4.78 -2.05
CA ILE A 448 2.40 -4.49 -3.40
C ILE A 448 3.47 -3.71 -4.18
N GLY A 449 4.07 -4.35 -5.18
CA GLY A 449 5.17 -3.81 -5.97
C GLY A 449 6.27 -4.85 -6.23
N ASN A 450 7.28 -4.48 -7.00
CA ASN A 450 8.46 -5.30 -7.25
C ASN A 450 9.37 -5.35 -6.01
N GLY A 451 9.70 -6.57 -5.56
CA GLY A 451 10.73 -6.80 -4.55
C GLY A 451 10.43 -6.25 -3.15
N ASN A 452 9.20 -5.84 -2.84
CA ASN A 452 8.82 -5.47 -1.47
C ASN A 452 8.98 -6.65 -0.51
N VAL A 453 9.51 -6.41 0.67
CA VAL A 453 9.66 -7.39 1.74
C VAL A 453 9.01 -6.86 3.01
N VAL A 454 7.88 -7.44 3.41
CA VAL A 454 7.13 -7.06 4.61
C VAL A 454 7.09 -8.25 5.57
N THR A 455 7.90 -8.17 6.62
CA THR A 455 8.01 -9.20 7.66
C THR A 455 7.37 -8.76 8.98
N GLY A 456 7.05 -7.48 9.14
CA GLY A 456 6.32 -6.98 10.29
C GLY A 456 4.85 -7.43 10.26
N ALA A 457 4.32 -7.90 11.39
CA ALA A 457 2.90 -8.21 11.51
C ALA A 457 2.06 -6.94 11.35
N ASN A 458 0.86 -7.07 10.77
CA ASN A 458 -0.09 -5.97 10.57
C ASN A 458 0.53 -4.74 9.85
N SER A 459 1.42 -4.98 8.89
CA SER A 459 2.26 -3.96 8.25
C SER A 459 2.10 -3.96 6.72
N GLY A 460 2.53 -2.89 6.06
CA GLY A 460 2.33 -2.73 4.62
C GLY A 460 3.45 -2.01 3.87
N ALA A 461 3.64 -2.38 2.60
CA ALA A 461 4.51 -1.71 1.66
C ALA A 461 3.86 -1.59 0.28
N LEU A 462 3.83 -0.38 -0.27
CA LEU A 462 3.38 -0.07 -1.63
C LEU A 462 4.50 0.68 -2.39
N GLY A 463 4.90 0.18 -3.56
CA GLY A 463 6.00 0.72 -4.38
C GLY A 463 7.18 -0.25 -4.51
N ASP A 464 8.33 0.18 -5.04
CA ASP A 464 9.38 -0.74 -5.52
C ASP A 464 10.81 -0.28 -5.15
N PRO A 465 11.63 -1.12 -4.47
CA PRO A 465 11.29 -2.05 -3.38
C PRO A 465 11.33 -1.34 -2.02
N ASN A 466 10.56 -1.84 -1.04
CA ASN A 466 10.62 -1.43 0.36
C ASN A 466 10.84 -2.64 1.26
N THR A 467 11.53 -2.45 2.37
CA THR A 467 11.69 -3.45 3.44
C THR A 467 11.02 -2.95 4.71
N VAL A 468 9.96 -3.60 5.17
CA VAL A 468 9.19 -3.24 6.38
C VAL A 468 9.21 -4.42 7.35
N SER A 469 10.00 -4.29 8.41
CA SER A 469 10.18 -5.32 9.45
C SER A 469 9.55 -4.96 10.79
N GLY A 470 9.31 -3.68 11.06
CA GLY A 470 8.59 -3.24 12.25
C GLY A 470 7.11 -3.60 12.20
N ILE A 471 6.54 -3.93 13.35
CA ILE A 471 5.12 -4.31 13.51
C ILE A 471 4.24 -3.05 13.37
N GLY A 472 3.06 -3.18 12.76
CA GLY A 472 2.13 -2.06 12.60
C GLY A 472 2.64 -0.93 11.71
N SER A 473 3.62 -1.17 10.85
CA SER A 473 4.34 -0.13 10.12
C SER A 473 4.03 -0.11 8.64
N TYR A 474 4.10 1.06 8.02
CA TYR A 474 3.69 1.25 6.63
C TYR A 474 4.68 2.11 5.86
N ALA A 475 4.98 1.68 4.64
CA ALA A 475 5.79 2.43 3.69
C ALA A 475 5.07 2.59 2.35
N PHE A 476 5.05 3.82 1.84
CA PHE A 476 4.61 4.15 0.50
C PHE A 476 5.75 4.87 -0.25
N GLY A 477 6.15 4.33 -1.39
CA GLY A 477 7.24 4.83 -2.23
C GLY A 477 8.32 3.77 -2.45
N ASN A 478 9.57 4.18 -2.63
CA ASN A 478 10.64 3.30 -3.12
C ASN A 478 11.88 3.35 -2.22
N ASN A 479 12.60 2.24 -2.12
CA ASN A 479 13.84 2.08 -1.37
C ASN A 479 13.74 2.49 0.11
N ASN A 480 12.59 2.28 0.76
CA ASN A 480 12.44 2.55 2.18
C ASN A 480 12.78 1.32 3.03
N THR A 481 13.41 1.54 4.18
CA THR A 481 13.70 0.51 5.18
C THR A 481 13.10 0.91 6.52
N VAL A 482 12.05 0.22 6.96
CA VAL A 482 11.28 0.56 8.15
C VAL A 482 11.38 -0.58 9.16
N ALA A 483 12.19 -0.39 10.19
CA ALA A 483 12.44 -1.38 11.23
C ALA A 483 11.80 -1.02 12.59
N ALA A 484 11.49 0.25 12.83
CA ALA A 484 10.69 0.69 13.97
C ALA A 484 9.23 0.20 13.87
N ASN A 485 8.59 -0.05 15.01
CA ASN A 485 7.18 -0.39 15.07
C ASN A 485 6.30 0.86 14.95
N ASN A 486 5.06 0.70 14.48
CA ASN A 486 4.08 1.77 14.32
C ASN A 486 4.62 2.98 13.54
N ALA A 487 5.58 2.75 12.64
CA ALA A 487 6.21 3.82 11.87
C ALA A 487 5.54 3.98 10.50
N PHE A 488 5.36 5.23 10.07
CA PHE A 488 4.67 5.57 8.82
C PHE A 488 5.57 6.38 7.91
N VAL A 489 5.80 5.88 6.70
CA VAL A 489 6.72 6.45 5.73
C VAL A 489 5.99 6.74 4.42
N LEU A 490 6.09 7.98 3.96
CA LEU A 490 5.64 8.42 2.64
C LEU A 490 6.77 9.15 1.92
N GLY A 491 7.39 8.49 0.94
CA GLY A 491 8.51 9.04 0.18
C GLY A 491 9.49 7.95 -0.27
N ASN A 492 10.66 8.36 -0.73
CA ASN A 492 11.70 7.44 -1.23
C ASN A 492 13.01 7.56 -0.44
N ASN A 493 13.78 6.48 -0.35
CA ASN A 493 15.10 6.42 0.28
C ASN A 493 15.07 6.84 1.76
N ILE A 494 14.08 6.38 2.51
CA ILE A 494 13.94 6.68 3.95
C ILE A 494 14.27 5.44 4.77
N ALA A 495 15.10 5.63 5.79
CA ALA A 495 15.38 4.59 6.79
C ALA A 495 14.84 5.02 8.15
N VAL A 496 14.01 4.17 8.76
CA VAL A 496 13.53 4.32 10.14
C VAL A 496 14.07 3.15 10.95
N ALA A 497 15.12 3.41 11.72
CA ALA A 497 15.82 2.41 12.51
C ALA A 497 14.97 1.89 13.68
N THR A 498 15.32 0.71 14.19
CA THR A 498 14.70 0.13 15.39
C THR A 498 14.78 1.08 16.58
N GLY A 499 13.73 1.08 17.43
CA GLY A 499 13.65 1.94 18.62
C GLY A 499 13.11 3.36 18.36
N LEU A 500 12.80 3.70 17.11
CA LEU A 500 12.09 4.94 16.73
C LEU A 500 10.59 4.69 16.53
N ASP A 501 10.00 3.91 17.45
CA ASP A 501 8.61 3.47 17.33
C ASP A 501 7.63 4.67 17.33
N GLY A 502 6.67 4.67 16.41
CA GLY A 502 5.72 5.79 16.23
C GLY A 502 6.16 6.88 15.26
N ALA A 503 7.38 6.81 14.72
CA ALA A 503 7.91 7.87 13.85
C ALA A 503 7.14 8.00 12.53
N VAL A 504 6.94 9.26 12.11
CA VAL A 504 6.37 9.61 10.80
C VAL A 504 7.42 10.29 9.95
N ALA A 505 7.67 9.78 8.75
CA ALA A 505 8.61 10.38 7.80
C ALA A 505 7.89 10.73 6.49
N LEU A 506 7.99 12.00 6.10
CA LEU A 506 7.29 12.56 4.93
C LEU A 506 8.31 13.19 3.96
N GLY A 507 8.25 12.77 2.70
CA GLY A 507 9.06 13.29 1.60
C GLY A 507 10.38 12.54 1.36
N ASN A 508 10.88 12.58 0.11
CA ASN A 508 12.06 11.82 -0.30
C ASN A 508 13.32 12.19 0.49
N ALA A 509 14.10 11.18 0.87
CA ALA A 509 15.35 11.32 1.63
C ALA A 509 15.18 12.06 2.97
N SER A 510 13.99 12.04 3.56
CA SER A 510 13.79 12.51 4.93
C SER A 510 14.52 11.60 5.91
N THR A 511 15.13 12.19 6.93
CA THR A 511 15.89 11.46 7.95
C THR A 511 15.15 11.50 9.27
N VAL A 512 14.98 10.35 9.91
CA VAL A 512 14.37 10.24 11.24
C VAL A 512 15.48 10.08 12.27
N THR A 513 15.45 10.92 13.32
CA THR A 513 16.35 10.82 14.47
C THR A 513 15.51 10.89 15.75
N ALA A 514 16.08 10.46 16.88
CA ALA A 514 15.34 10.44 18.13
C ALA A 514 14.88 11.86 18.53
N ALA A 515 13.67 11.97 19.07
CA ALA A 515 13.18 13.23 19.65
C ALA A 515 14.18 13.76 20.68
N THR A 516 14.44 15.07 20.67
CA THR A 516 15.29 15.76 21.65
C THR A 516 14.43 16.62 22.57
N PRO A 517 14.05 16.13 23.78
CA PRO A 517 13.31 16.92 24.76
C PRO A 517 14.09 18.19 25.13
N THR A 518 13.49 19.35 24.93
CA THR A 518 14.15 20.65 25.20
C THR A 518 13.40 21.38 26.30
N ALA A 519 13.88 21.27 27.55
CA ALA A 519 13.25 21.92 28.71
C ALA A 519 13.63 23.41 28.85
N SER A 520 14.76 23.81 28.28
CA SER A 520 15.24 25.19 28.30
C SER A 520 16.20 25.46 27.15
N ASN A 521 16.42 26.75 26.85
CA ASN A 521 17.47 27.19 25.93
C ASN A 521 18.17 28.44 26.47
N VAL A 522 19.45 28.64 26.16
CA VAL A 522 20.19 29.85 26.55
C VAL A 522 20.38 30.74 25.33
N ILE A 523 19.81 31.94 25.36
CA ILE A 523 19.94 32.93 24.29
C ILE A 523 20.63 34.16 24.88
N ASN A 524 21.79 34.55 24.32
CA ASN A 524 22.61 35.68 24.78
C ASN A 524 22.90 35.67 26.29
N GLY A 525 23.22 34.49 26.86
CA GLY A 525 23.53 34.32 28.28
C GLY A 525 22.32 34.29 29.22
N ARG A 526 21.09 34.43 28.70
CA ARG A 526 19.86 34.28 29.48
C ARG A 526 19.19 32.94 29.22
N THR A 527 18.90 32.22 30.29
CA THR A 527 18.18 30.94 30.25
C THR A 527 16.68 31.17 30.11
N PHE A 528 16.08 30.65 29.04
CA PHE A 528 14.65 30.55 28.81
C PHE A 528 14.21 29.14 29.19
N THR A 529 13.44 29.01 30.26
CA THR A 529 12.84 27.71 30.66
C THR A 529 11.47 27.60 30.03
N TYR A 530 11.21 26.51 29.31
CA TYR A 530 9.91 26.24 28.71
C TYR A 530 9.05 25.48 29.72
N ALA A 531 7.78 25.86 29.84
CA ALA A 531 6.87 25.17 30.75
C ALA A 531 6.72 23.71 30.30
N ALA A 532 6.76 22.77 31.26
CA ALA A 532 6.58 21.35 30.99
C ALA A 532 5.11 21.07 30.64
N ALA A 533 4.77 21.25 29.36
CA ALA A 533 3.49 20.85 28.82
C ALA A 533 3.59 19.36 28.40
N GLY A 534 2.90 18.48 29.13
CA GLY A 534 2.82 17.06 28.79
C GLY A 534 4.07 16.23 29.16
N ALA A 535 4.05 14.96 28.77
CA ALA A 535 5.17 14.04 28.92
C ALA A 535 6.27 14.35 27.88
N ALA A 536 7.53 14.04 28.21
CA ALA A 536 8.61 14.12 27.24
C ALA A 536 8.32 13.17 26.06
N PRO A 537 8.54 13.59 24.80
CA PRO A 537 8.35 12.73 23.65
C PRO A 537 9.26 11.50 23.76
N GLY A 538 8.71 10.33 23.46
CA GLY A 538 9.49 9.11 23.24
C GLY A 538 10.44 9.28 22.06
N ALA A 539 11.43 8.40 21.94
CA ALA A 539 12.46 8.53 20.91
C ALA A 539 11.88 8.61 19.49
N GLY A 540 10.81 7.86 19.19
CA GLY A 540 10.13 7.87 17.90
C GLY A 540 9.02 8.90 17.74
N ASP A 541 8.68 9.70 18.75
CA ASP A 541 7.60 10.70 18.70
C ASP A 541 8.02 11.93 17.88
N VAL A 542 8.29 11.72 16.59
CA VAL A 542 8.76 12.73 15.65
C VAL A 542 8.01 12.64 14.33
N VAL A 543 7.75 13.80 13.74
CA VAL A 543 7.35 13.94 12.33
C VAL A 543 8.51 14.58 11.59
N SER A 544 9.26 13.80 10.82
CA SER A 544 10.35 14.29 9.98
C SER A 544 9.85 14.62 8.58
N VAL A 545 10.00 15.88 8.18
CA VAL A 545 9.62 16.36 6.83
C VAL A 545 10.84 16.61 5.94
N GLY A 546 12.05 16.24 6.35
CA GLY A 546 13.28 16.53 5.60
C GLY A 546 14.54 15.97 6.22
N SER A 547 15.68 16.47 5.75
CA SER A 547 16.99 16.18 6.33
C SER A 547 17.73 17.47 6.65
N ALA A 548 18.84 17.36 7.37
CA ALA A 548 19.68 18.52 7.70
C ALA A 548 20.19 19.26 6.45
N THR A 549 20.40 18.56 5.33
CA THR A 549 20.87 19.14 4.06
C THR A 549 19.74 19.52 3.11
N ALA A 550 18.52 19.07 3.37
CA ALA A 550 17.34 19.34 2.56
C ALA A 550 16.10 19.55 3.46
N PRO A 551 16.05 20.65 4.23
CA PRO A 551 14.87 20.99 5.02
C PRO A 551 13.71 21.39 4.11
N ARG A 552 12.48 21.22 4.60
CA ARG A 552 11.26 21.60 3.87
C ARG A 552 10.47 22.64 4.63
N GLN A 553 9.84 23.54 3.87
CA GLN A 553 8.85 24.46 4.42
C GLN A 553 7.55 23.72 4.70
N ILE A 554 6.96 23.97 5.88
CA ILE A 554 5.61 23.52 6.23
C ILE A 554 4.68 24.68 5.92
N GLN A 555 3.81 24.52 4.92
CA GLN A 555 2.92 25.58 4.43
C GLN A 555 1.49 25.41 4.98
N ASN A 556 0.72 26.50 5.01
CA ASN A 556 -0.69 26.53 5.46
C ASN A 556 -0.90 26.11 6.93
N VAL A 557 0.06 26.40 7.79
CA VAL A 557 -0.06 26.17 9.24
C VAL A 557 -0.96 27.24 9.86
N ALA A 558 -2.14 26.85 10.35
CA ALA A 558 -3.02 27.73 11.10
C ALA A 558 -2.36 28.22 12.40
N ASN A 559 -2.86 29.33 12.98
CA ASN A 559 -2.29 29.87 14.20
C ASN A 559 -2.39 28.86 15.35
N GLY A 560 -1.27 28.52 15.98
CA GLY A 560 -1.23 27.70 17.18
C GLY A 560 -1.70 28.46 18.42
N ARG A 561 -2.11 27.77 19.48
CA ARG A 561 -2.43 28.44 20.75
C ARG A 561 -1.16 29.02 21.38
N VAL A 562 -1.24 30.24 21.91
CA VAL A 562 -0.13 30.90 22.63
C VAL A 562 -0.48 30.94 24.12
N THR A 563 -0.25 29.81 24.80
CA THR A 563 -0.49 29.64 26.24
C THR A 563 0.65 28.82 26.87
N ALA A 564 0.78 28.84 28.20
CA ALA A 564 1.85 28.12 28.91
C ALA A 564 1.85 26.60 28.73
N THR A 565 0.75 26.01 28.27
CA THR A 565 0.58 24.55 28.09
C THR A 565 0.37 24.13 26.63
N SER A 566 0.55 25.05 25.67
CA SER A 566 0.35 24.75 24.25
C SER A 566 1.45 23.83 23.70
N LEU A 567 1.05 22.89 22.85
CA LEU A 567 1.93 21.99 22.07
C LEU A 567 1.79 22.22 20.56
N ASP A 568 1.09 23.29 20.16
CA ASP A 568 0.80 23.58 18.76
C ASP A 568 2.02 24.21 18.06
N ALA A 569 2.16 23.98 16.77
CA ALA A 569 3.14 24.71 15.96
C ALA A 569 2.76 26.20 15.85
N ILE A 570 3.74 27.09 16.00
CA ILE A 570 3.57 28.54 15.82
C ILE A 570 3.96 28.92 14.39
N ASN A 571 3.11 29.68 13.72
CA ASN A 571 3.39 30.15 12.36
C ASN A 571 4.04 31.55 12.34
N GLY A 572 4.41 32.02 11.15
CA GLY A 572 5.09 33.30 10.97
C GLY A 572 4.25 34.52 11.36
N SER A 573 2.91 34.50 11.23
CA SER A 573 2.07 35.66 11.56
C SER A 573 1.99 35.90 13.07
N GLN A 574 2.04 34.84 13.87
CA GLN A 574 2.09 34.93 15.33
C GLN A 574 3.43 35.44 15.83
N LEU A 575 4.54 34.99 15.24
CA LEU A 575 5.86 35.53 15.58
C LEU A 575 5.97 36.99 15.15
N TYR A 576 5.44 37.33 13.98
CA TYR A 576 5.40 38.69 13.47
C TYR A 576 4.57 39.60 14.39
N SER A 577 3.41 39.16 14.89
CA SER A 577 2.59 39.99 15.78
C SER A 577 3.29 40.30 17.10
N VAL A 578 4.02 39.32 17.67
CA VAL A 578 4.85 39.54 18.85
C VAL A 578 5.98 40.54 18.54
N ALA A 579 6.67 40.37 17.40
CA ALA A 579 7.75 41.26 16.99
C ALA A 579 7.28 42.71 16.75
N ASP A 580 6.11 42.88 16.13
CA ASP A 580 5.51 44.19 15.86
C ASP A 580 5.03 44.88 17.15
N GLN A 581 4.39 44.14 18.05
CA GLN A 581 4.01 44.66 19.36
C GLN A 581 5.24 45.09 20.17
N LEU A 582 6.33 44.31 20.12
CA LEU A 582 7.59 44.66 20.77
C LEU A 582 8.19 45.92 20.16
N ASN A 583 8.25 46.02 18.82
CA ASN A 583 8.76 47.19 18.13
C ASN A 583 7.94 48.46 18.44
N THR A 584 6.61 48.33 18.50
CA THR A 584 5.70 49.40 18.93
C THR A 584 6.00 49.83 20.36
N THR A 585 6.18 48.87 21.26
CA THR A 585 6.50 49.12 22.67
C THR A 585 7.85 49.83 22.81
N ILE A 586 8.89 49.36 22.11
CA ILE A 586 10.22 49.99 22.11
C ILE A 586 10.12 51.42 21.58
N THR A 587 9.41 51.61 20.47
CA THR A 587 9.25 52.93 19.83
C THR A 587 8.47 53.89 20.73
N ALA A 588 7.41 53.43 21.39
CA ALA A 588 6.63 54.23 22.33
C ALA A 588 7.45 54.63 23.57
N ASN A 589 8.35 53.77 24.03
CA ASN A 589 9.21 54.01 25.19
C ASN A 589 10.53 54.73 24.84
N LYS A 590 10.72 55.19 23.60
CA LYS A 590 11.83 56.10 23.28
C LYS A 590 11.61 57.42 24.02
N THR A 591 12.64 57.88 24.72
CA THR A 591 12.65 59.23 25.30
C THR A 591 12.53 60.25 24.16
N LYS A 592 11.41 60.96 24.08
CA LYS A 592 11.21 62.03 23.08
C LYS A 592 11.87 63.31 23.56
N TYR A 593 12.47 64.08 22.63
CA TYR A 593 13.13 65.38 22.86
C TYR A 593 14.45 65.35 23.63
N TYR A 594 14.91 64.19 24.11
CA TYR A 594 16.20 64.05 24.79
C TYR A 594 17.12 63.13 23.99
N SER A 595 18.32 63.63 23.64
CA SER A 595 19.33 62.87 22.90
C SER A 595 20.72 63.21 23.43
N VAL A 596 21.56 62.20 23.64
CA VAL A 596 22.94 62.35 24.14
C VAL A 596 23.90 61.87 23.06
N ASN A 597 24.79 62.73 22.61
CA ASN A 597 25.89 62.39 21.70
C ASN A 597 27.20 62.38 22.49
N SER A 598 27.62 61.20 22.96
CA SER A 598 28.83 60.99 23.78
C SER A 598 29.81 60.05 23.09
N THR A 599 31.09 60.15 23.45
CA THR A 599 32.21 59.37 22.90
C THR A 599 32.96 58.57 23.97
N GLY A 600 32.26 57.96 24.96
CA GLY A 600 32.87 57.31 26.14
C GLY A 600 32.85 58.20 27.39
N GLY A 601 33.02 57.67 28.61
CA GLY A 601 33.22 58.45 29.85
C GLY A 601 32.54 57.87 31.09
N THR A 602 32.46 58.65 32.17
CA THR A 602 31.57 58.34 33.33
C THR A 602 30.19 58.96 33.09
N ASN A 603 29.12 58.41 33.69
CA ASN A 603 27.71 58.76 33.43
C ASN A 603 27.12 58.26 32.08
N GLU A 604 27.72 57.25 31.44
CA GLU A 604 27.12 56.62 30.24
C GLU A 604 25.99 55.66 30.58
N ASN A 605 26.07 55.03 31.76
CA ASN A 605 25.03 54.16 32.30
C ASN A 605 24.00 54.94 33.13
N ASN A 606 23.96 56.28 33.01
CA ASN A 606 23.12 57.16 33.83
C ASN A 606 23.41 57.02 35.34
N ASP A 607 24.68 56.87 35.72
CA ASP A 607 25.17 56.60 37.09
C ASP A 607 25.84 57.82 37.77
N GLY A 608 25.87 58.99 37.13
CA GLY A 608 26.49 60.21 37.64
C GLY A 608 25.67 60.95 38.71
N ALA A 609 24.37 60.66 38.82
CA ALA A 609 23.49 61.16 39.87
C ALA A 609 23.55 60.22 41.08
N THR A 610 24.43 60.54 42.04
CA THR A 610 24.68 59.72 43.24
C THR A 610 24.07 60.30 44.51
N GLY A 611 23.74 61.59 44.52
CA GLY A 611 22.94 62.19 45.57
C GLY A 611 21.46 61.80 45.46
N VAL A 612 20.76 61.76 46.60
CA VAL A 612 19.30 61.56 46.65
C VAL A 612 18.62 62.67 45.85
N ASP A 613 17.67 62.32 44.98
CA ASP A 613 16.92 63.24 44.11
C ASP A 613 17.79 64.15 43.21
N ALA A 614 19.01 63.72 42.88
CA ALA A 614 19.94 64.47 42.04
C ALA A 614 19.73 64.23 40.53
N ILE A 615 20.18 65.17 39.70
CA ILE A 615 20.19 65.04 38.23
C ILE A 615 21.61 65.27 37.71
N ALA A 616 22.15 64.32 36.94
CA ALA A 616 23.44 64.44 36.25
C ALA A 616 23.27 64.26 34.73
N SER A 617 23.42 65.34 33.97
CA SER A 617 23.24 65.38 32.52
C SER A 617 24.54 65.74 31.81
N GLY A 618 25.17 64.77 31.13
CA GLY A 618 26.38 64.99 30.32
C GLY A 618 27.54 64.06 30.66
N LYS A 619 28.53 64.00 29.75
CA LYS A 619 29.75 63.18 29.90
C LYS A 619 30.53 63.61 31.15
N ASN A 620 30.77 62.68 32.06
CA ASN A 620 31.44 62.93 33.34
C ASN A 620 30.70 63.93 34.27
N ALA A 621 29.42 64.21 34.04
CA ALA A 621 28.63 65.00 34.99
C ALA A 621 28.46 64.22 36.30
N SER A 622 28.66 64.88 37.44
CA SER A 622 28.57 64.27 38.76
C SER A 622 27.72 65.14 39.69
N ALA A 623 26.53 64.65 40.03
CA ALA A 623 25.62 65.26 40.99
C ALA A 623 25.60 64.38 42.24
N SER A 624 26.51 64.64 43.18
CA SER A 624 26.72 63.85 44.41
C SER A 624 26.10 64.48 45.65
N GLY A 625 25.69 65.75 45.58
CA GLY A 625 24.89 66.37 46.63
C GLY A 625 23.43 65.93 46.56
N GLU A 626 22.76 65.85 47.70
CA GLU A 626 21.30 65.65 47.75
C GLU A 626 20.57 66.84 47.10
N VAL A 627 19.54 66.57 46.29
CA VAL A 627 18.78 67.52 45.46
C VAL A 627 19.70 68.38 44.56
N SER A 628 20.85 67.84 44.12
CA SER A 628 21.80 68.58 43.29
C SER A 628 21.54 68.41 41.79
N TYR A 629 21.98 69.38 40.99
CA TYR A 629 21.81 69.37 39.54
C TYR A 629 23.14 69.68 38.86
N ALA A 630 23.70 68.70 38.15
CA ALA A 630 24.89 68.85 37.32
C ALA A 630 24.54 68.68 35.83
N ALA A 631 24.76 69.71 35.01
CA ALA A 631 24.54 69.64 33.56
C ALA A 631 25.72 70.19 32.75
N GLY A 632 26.21 69.41 31.79
CA GLY A 632 27.39 69.73 30.98
C GLY A 632 28.54 68.75 31.23
N ALA A 633 29.46 68.66 30.27
CA ALA A 633 30.56 67.72 30.39
C ALA A 633 31.52 68.12 31.54
N GLY A 634 31.75 67.20 32.47
CA GLY A 634 32.56 67.42 33.68
C GLY A 634 31.94 68.33 34.74
N ALA A 635 30.67 68.72 34.62
CA ALA A 635 29.98 69.52 35.64
C ALA A 635 29.88 68.72 36.96
N LYS A 636 30.20 69.36 38.09
CA LYS A 636 30.25 68.73 39.41
C LYS A 636 29.42 69.50 40.43
N ALA A 637 28.27 68.95 40.81
CA ALA A 637 27.40 69.46 41.86
C ALA A 637 27.50 68.53 43.09
N SER A 638 28.38 68.85 44.05
CA SER A 638 28.66 67.99 45.21
C SER A 638 28.15 68.53 46.55
N GLY A 639 27.61 69.75 46.57
CA GLY A 639 26.96 70.31 47.75
C GLY A 639 25.47 69.99 47.82
N LEU A 640 24.89 69.95 49.03
CA LEU A 640 23.44 69.86 49.22
C LEU A 640 22.75 71.02 48.49
N GLN A 641 21.72 70.71 47.68
CA GLN A 641 20.95 71.68 46.88
C GLN A 641 21.83 72.56 45.96
N SER A 642 22.93 72.01 45.44
CA SER A 642 23.87 72.73 44.55
C SER A 642 23.50 72.58 43.07
N LEU A 643 23.79 73.63 42.28
CA LEU A 643 23.52 73.71 40.85
C LEU A 643 24.82 73.98 40.08
N ALA A 644 25.31 73.01 39.30
CA ALA A 644 26.47 73.16 38.42
C ALA A 644 26.05 72.98 36.95
N VAL A 645 26.13 74.04 36.13
CA VAL A 645 25.73 74.00 34.72
C VAL A 645 26.83 74.60 33.84
N GLY A 646 27.44 73.80 32.96
CA GLY A 646 28.51 74.21 32.04
C GLY A 646 29.68 73.22 31.99
N TYR A 647 30.59 73.39 31.03
CA TYR A 647 31.78 72.55 30.92
C TYR A 647 32.69 72.75 32.15
N ASN A 648 32.95 71.69 32.92
CA ASN A 648 33.71 71.71 34.17
C ASN A 648 33.21 72.72 35.23
N ALA A 649 31.93 73.10 35.21
CA ALA A 649 31.35 73.92 36.28
C ALA A 649 31.39 73.15 37.61
N THR A 650 31.78 73.79 38.70
CA THR A 650 31.90 73.16 40.03
C THR A 650 31.06 73.92 41.04
N SER A 651 30.07 73.24 41.62
CA SER A 651 29.23 73.74 42.71
C SER A 651 29.34 72.77 43.89
N SER A 652 30.12 73.09 44.91
CA SER A 652 30.41 72.15 46.02
C SER A 652 29.93 72.60 47.39
N GLY A 653 29.47 73.85 47.53
CA GLY A 653 28.92 74.35 48.79
C GLY A 653 27.42 74.08 48.94
N LEU A 654 26.90 74.21 50.16
CA LEU A 654 25.46 74.20 50.45
C LEU A 654 24.75 75.35 49.72
N ASN A 655 23.64 75.08 49.03
CA ASN A 655 22.80 76.08 48.37
C ASN A 655 23.59 76.97 47.39
N THR A 656 24.37 76.35 46.51
CA THR A 656 25.26 77.05 45.59
C THR A 656 24.81 77.01 44.14
N ILE A 657 25.19 78.02 43.37
CA ILE A 657 25.00 78.09 41.92
C ILE A 657 26.36 78.32 41.24
N ALA A 658 26.74 77.46 40.31
CA ALA A 658 27.84 77.60 39.37
C ALA A 658 27.30 77.43 37.94
N LEU A 659 27.22 78.53 37.17
CA LEU A 659 26.65 78.55 35.81
C LEU A 659 27.66 79.15 34.83
N GLY A 660 28.23 78.32 33.95
CA GLY A 660 29.22 78.72 32.94
C GLY A 660 30.41 77.77 32.87
N THR A 661 31.19 77.86 31.80
CA THR A 661 32.42 77.06 31.64
C THR A 661 33.40 77.36 32.79
N SER A 662 33.77 76.34 33.55
CA SER A 662 34.67 76.45 34.71
C SER A 662 34.21 77.45 35.78
N ALA A 663 32.90 77.76 35.86
CA ALA A 663 32.34 78.51 36.97
C ALA A 663 32.55 77.73 38.28
N ASN A 664 32.91 78.41 39.36
CA ASN A 664 33.39 77.80 40.59
C ASN A 664 32.69 78.40 41.82
N SER A 665 31.77 77.66 42.43
CA SER A 665 30.93 78.08 43.56
C SER A 665 31.04 77.07 44.70
N THR A 666 31.94 77.31 45.66
CA THR A 666 32.42 76.24 46.56
C THR A 666 32.08 76.43 48.03
N ALA A 667 31.64 77.62 48.44
CA ALA A 667 31.26 77.93 49.82
C ALA A 667 29.74 78.03 49.98
N GLN A 668 29.23 78.17 51.20
CA GLN A 668 27.77 78.19 51.44
C GLN A 668 27.11 79.44 50.84
N HIS A 669 25.95 79.27 50.19
CA HIS A 669 25.11 80.34 49.65
C HIS A 669 25.81 81.21 48.59
N THR A 670 26.71 80.64 47.80
CA THR A 670 27.45 81.37 46.76
C THR A 670 26.82 81.26 45.38
N ILE A 671 27.02 82.29 44.56
CA ILE A 671 26.55 82.37 43.17
C ILE A 671 27.75 82.73 42.29
N ALA A 672 28.14 81.84 41.38
CA ALA A 672 29.14 82.06 40.35
C ALA A 672 28.50 81.89 38.97
N VAL A 673 28.38 82.96 38.19
CA VAL A 673 27.72 82.96 36.88
C VAL A 673 28.63 83.62 35.85
N GLY A 674 29.09 82.86 34.86
CA GLY A 674 30.01 83.32 33.82
C GLY A 674 31.19 82.36 33.61
N VAL A 675 31.89 82.49 32.49
CA VAL A 675 33.10 81.70 32.20
C VAL A 675 34.18 82.04 33.22
N GLY A 676 34.63 81.06 34.01
CA GLY A 676 35.65 81.27 35.05
C GLY A 676 35.21 82.13 36.24
N ALA A 677 33.91 82.44 36.37
CA ALA A 677 33.39 83.14 37.55
C ALA A 677 33.67 82.33 38.82
N SER A 678 34.13 82.98 39.89
CA SER A 678 34.59 82.31 41.10
C SER A 678 33.99 82.98 42.34
N ALA A 679 33.16 82.23 43.07
CA ALA A 679 32.59 82.63 44.36
C ALA A 679 32.95 81.56 45.41
N THR A 680 33.99 81.83 46.19
CA THR A 680 34.66 80.79 47.01
C THR A 680 34.53 81.02 48.52
N VAL A 681 33.84 82.09 48.92
CA VAL A 681 33.61 82.44 50.32
C VAL A 681 32.11 82.69 50.55
N ARG A 682 31.64 82.39 51.76
CA ARG A 682 30.22 82.44 52.15
C ARG A 682 29.52 83.73 51.70
N LEU A 683 28.31 83.61 51.15
CA LEU A 683 27.49 84.70 50.59
C LEU A 683 28.12 85.46 49.41
N GLY A 684 29.18 84.93 48.80
CA GLY A 684 29.81 85.54 47.62
C GLY A 684 28.93 85.49 46.37
N ILE A 685 28.83 86.61 45.66
CA ILE A 685 28.17 86.73 44.36
C ILE A 685 29.21 87.15 43.33
N ALA A 686 29.52 86.29 42.35
CA ALA A 686 30.39 86.55 41.21
C ALA A 686 29.60 86.37 39.92
N ILE A 687 29.30 87.45 39.20
CA ILE A 687 28.51 87.42 37.96
C ILE A 687 29.27 88.16 36.86
N GLY A 688 29.74 87.44 35.84
CA GLY A 688 30.58 87.96 34.76
C GLY A 688 31.74 87.01 34.45
N GLY A 689 32.31 87.10 33.25
CA GLY A 689 33.52 86.33 32.91
C GLY A 689 34.65 86.66 33.89
N ASN A 690 35.29 85.66 34.48
CA ASN A 690 36.37 85.81 35.47
C ASN A 690 36.03 86.75 36.66
N ALA A 691 34.75 86.97 36.97
CA ALA A 691 34.36 87.71 38.16
C ALA A 691 34.82 86.93 39.40
N ASN A 692 35.47 87.59 40.34
CA ASN A 692 36.06 86.97 41.52
C ASN A 692 35.48 87.57 42.80
N SER A 693 34.57 86.83 43.43
CA SER A 693 34.06 87.10 44.76
C SER A 693 34.76 86.17 45.77
N ALA A 694 35.75 86.72 46.47
CA ALA A 694 36.59 85.99 47.42
C ALA A 694 36.47 86.53 48.86
N GLY A 695 35.54 87.45 49.11
CA GLY A 695 35.23 87.98 50.43
C GLY A 695 33.88 87.48 50.97
N ASN A 696 33.70 87.51 52.29
CA ASN A 696 32.44 87.13 52.92
C ASN A 696 31.36 88.18 52.63
N GLY A 697 30.27 87.79 51.97
CA GLY A 697 29.24 88.71 51.49
C GLY A 697 29.72 89.67 50.40
N ALA A 698 30.80 89.32 49.70
CA ALA A 698 31.34 90.13 48.61
C ALA A 698 30.51 89.98 47.32
N VAL A 699 30.29 91.08 46.64
CA VAL A 699 29.56 91.14 45.37
C VAL A 699 30.53 91.62 44.29
N ALA A 700 30.74 90.81 43.24
CA ALA A 700 31.55 91.08 42.06
C ALA A 700 30.65 90.88 40.83
N ILE A 701 30.20 91.97 40.20
CA ILE A 701 29.29 91.92 39.05
C ILE A 701 29.90 92.70 37.88
N GLY A 702 30.28 91.98 36.83
CA GLY A 702 30.98 92.48 35.65
C GLY A 702 32.14 91.58 35.26
N ASP A 703 32.53 91.62 33.98
CA ASP A 703 33.70 90.88 33.48
C ASP A 703 34.98 91.34 34.20
N ALA A 704 35.81 90.38 34.62
CA ALA A 704 37.06 90.55 35.37
C ALA A 704 36.94 91.43 36.63
N THR A 705 35.77 91.44 37.28
CA THR A 705 35.59 92.15 38.56
C THR A 705 36.27 91.43 39.71
N THR A 706 36.76 92.17 40.69
CA THR A 706 37.38 91.60 41.90
C THR A 706 36.76 92.23 43.15
N SER A 707 36.16 91.39 43.98
CA SER A 707 35.56 91.74 45.26
C SER A 707 36.03 90.71 46.29
N ASN A 708 37.12 90.98 47.01
CA ASN A 708 37.85 89.94 47.75
C ASN A 708 37.97 90.18 49.26
N ASN A 709 37.21 91.12 49.82
CA ASN A 709 37.25 91.44 51.25
C ASN A 709 35.84 91.43 51.87
N LEU A 710 35.73 91.63 53.18
CA LEU A 710 34.46 91.55 53.89
C LEU A 710 33.44 92.56 53.34
N SER A 711 32.29 92.07 52.89
CA SER A 711 31.13 92.89 52.47
C SER A 711 31.45 93.96 51.42
N THR A 712 32.33 93.63 50.46
CA THR A 712 32.69 94.52 49.36
C THR A 712 31.69 94.45 48.20
N VAL A 713 31.57 95.54 47.44
CA VAL A 713 30.75 95.59 46.22
C VAL A 713 31.58 96.14 45.07
N ALA A 714 31.87 95.33 44.07
CA ALA A 714 32.48 95.71 42.80
C ALA A 714 31.46 95.51 41.67
N LEU A 715 31.05 96.60 41.00
CA LEU A 715 30.05 96.58 39.93
C LEU A 715 30.57 97.30 38.69
N GLY A 716 30.70 96.62 37.56
CA GLY A 716 31.20 97.14 36.28
C GLY A 716 32.46 96.42 35.81
N GLN A 717 32.71 96.39 34.49
CA GLN A 717 33.88 95.69 33.94
C GLN A 717 35.18 96.12 34.62
N SER A 718 35.95 95.13 35.11
CA SER A 718 37.22 95.31 35.80
C SER A 718 37.15 96.24 37.01
N ALA A 719 35.98 96.40 37.63
CA ALA A 719 35.85 97.07 38.92
C ALA A 719 36.53 96.24 40.03
N VAL A 720 37.15 96.94 40.97
CA VAL A 720 37.94 96.38 42.06
C VAL A 720 37.45 96.97 43.37
N ALA A 721 37.00 96.11 44.29
CA ALA A 721 36.68 96.45 45.67
C ALA A 721 37.44 95.52 46.61
N THR A 722 38.56 96.00 47.15
CA THR A 722 39.53 95.19 47.91
C THR A 722 39.72 95.67 49.35
N GLY A 723 39.29 96.90 49.66
CA GLY A 723 39.18 97.35 51.04
C GLY A 723 37.96 96.75 51.71
N SER A 724 38.04 96.36 52.99
CA SER A 724 36.88 95.84 53.73
C SER A 724 35.71 96.85 53.69
N ARG A 725 34.49 96.41 53.37
CA ARG A 725 33.26 97.24 53.22
C ARG A 725 33.35 98.32 52.12
N ALA A 726 34.27 98.16 51.16
CA ALA A 726 34.43 99.09 50.05
C ALA A 726 33.39 98.88 48.94
N ILE A 727 33.02 99.96 48.25
CA ILE A 727 32.04 99.98 47.16
C ILE A 727 32.68 100.61 45.92
N GLY A 728 33.04 99.81 44.93
CA GLY A 728 33.48 100.25 43.60
C GLY A 728 32.39 100.03 42.57
N VAL A 729 31.86 101.10 41.99
CA VAL A 729 30.76 101.06 41.01
C VAL A 729 31.13 101.88 39.78
N GLY A 730 31.29 101.21 38.64
CA GLY A 730 31.73 101.77 37.37
C GLY A 730 32.82 100.91 36.71
N ARG A 731 32.95 100.98 35.38
CA ARG A 731 34.06 100.34 34.66
C ARG A 731 35.40 100.83 35.21
N LEU A 732 36.31 99.93 35.60
CA LEU A 732 37.61 100.25 36.23
C LEU A 732 37.53 101.04 37.56
N ALA A 733 36.38 101.08 38.23
CA ALA A 733 36.31 101.70 39.56
C ALA A 733 37.17 100.92 40.56
N ASN A 734 37.99 101.60 41.37
CA ASN A 734 38.92 100.98 42.32
C ASN A 734 38.70 101.54 43.73
N ALA A 735 38.00 100.77 44.57
CA ALA A 735 37.80 101.05 45.98
C ALA A 735 38.69 100.12 46.83
N SER A 736 39.92 100.54 47.09
CA SER A 736 40.94 99.75 47.81
C SER A 736 41.16 100.16 49.26
N GLY A 737 40.67 101.33 49.69
CA GLY A 737 40.63 101.71 51.11
C GLY A 737 39.48 101.02 51.86
N ALA A 738 39.65 100.73 53.15
CA ALA A 738 38.59 100.18 53.99
C ALA A 738 37.42 101.19 54.11
N GLY A 739 36.18 100.74 53.88
CA GLY A 739 34.99 101.60 53.88
C GLY A 739 34.96 102.65 52.77
N SER A 740 35.83 102.54 51.77
CA SER A 740 35.92 103.50 50.68
C SER A 740 34.82 103.32 49.64
N ILE A 741 34.43 104.41 48.98
CA ILE A 741 33.45 104.41 47.89
C ILE A 741 34.13 105.00 46.65
N ALA A 742 34.08 104.30 45.52
CA ALA A 742 34.49 104.78 44.21
C ALA A 742 33.30 104.62 43.26
N LEU A 743 32.59 105.73 42.99
CA LEU A 743 31.34 105.76 42.22
C LEU A 743 31.56 106.54 40.91
N GLY A 744 31.78 105.82 39.81
CA GLY A 744 32.05 106.37 38.47
C GLY A 744 33.09 105.54 37.72
N GLY A 745 33.03 105.53 36.38
CA GLY A 745 34.03 104.84 35.57
C GLY A 745 35.43 105.41 35.81
N GLY A 746 36.44 104.56 36.06
CA GLY A 746 37.81 104.98 36.36
C GLY A 746 38.01 105.66 37.71
N SER A 747 36.96 105.79 38.54
CA SER A 747 37.09 106.40 39.87
C SER A 747 37.99 105.55 40.78
N SER A 748 38.78 106.18 41.64
CA SER A 748 39.69 105.48 42.54
C SER A 748 39.66 106.07 43.95
N SER A 749 39.31 105.26 44.94
CA SER A 749 39.37 105.60 46.35
C SER A 749 40.29 104.62 47.06
N LYS A 750 41.51 105.06 47.37
CA LYS A 750 42.59 104.22 47.93
C LYS A 750 42.78 104.42 49.42
N VAL A 751 42.13 105.44 49.98
CA VAL A 751 42.25 105.86 51.39
C VAL A 751 41.07 105.32 52.17
N ASP A 752 41.29 104.88 53.40
CA ASP A 752 40.25 104.41 54.29
C ASP A 752 39.19 105.50 54.53
N GLY A 753 37.91 105.14 54.36
CA GLY A 753 36.76 106.05 54.43
C GLY A 753 36.66 107.06 53.27
N GLY A 754 37.56 107.03 52.29
CA GLY A 754 37.54 107.97 51.16
C GLY A 754 36.37 107.75 50.20
N VAL A 755 35.83 108.82 49.63
CA VAL A 755 34.75 108.76 48.64
C VAL A 755 35.20 109.45 47.34
N ALA A 756 35.40 108.71 46.26
CA ALA A 756 35.58 109.26 44.92
C ALA A 756 34.23 109.24 44.19
N LEU A 757 33.69 110.42 43.86
CA LEU A 757 32.37 110.60 43.25
C LEU A 757 32.50 111.19 41.84
N GLY A 758 32.04 110.46 40.83
CA GLY A 758 32.14 110.82 39.40
C GLY A 758 33.25 110.05 38.67
N ALA A 759 33.16 110.02 37.34
CA ALA A 759 34.16 109.36 36.49
C ALA A 759 35.55 109.97 36.69
N ASP A 760 36.57 109.11 36.77
CA ASP A 760 37.98 109.45 36.97
C ASP A 760 38.29 110.27 38.23
N SER A 761 37.35 110.35 39.18
CA SER A 761 37.59 111.00 40.48
C SER A 761 38.58 110.18 41.30
N VAL A 762 39.50 110.83 41.99
CA VAL A 762 40.54 110.18 42.78
C VAL A 762 40.50 110.70 44.22
N SER A 763 40.24 109.81 45.17
CA SER A 763 40.44 110.04 46.61
C SER A 763 41.68 109.27 47.06
N ASP A 764 42.83 109.95 46.99
CA ASP A 764 44.16 109.44 47.31
C ASP A 764 44.91 110.32 48.34
N ARG A 765 44.29 111.41 48.79
CA ARG A 765 44.90 112.29 49.79
C ARG A 765 44.91 111.60 51.16
N ALA A 766 46.10 111.51 51.75
CA ALA A 766 46.25 111.09 53.13
C ALA A 766 45.37 111.94 54.06
N ILE A 767 44.87 111.33 55.14
CA ILE A 767 44.11 112.03 56.17
C ILE A 767 44.99 113.17 56.71
N ALA A 768 44.50 114.42 56.67
CA ALA A 768 45.23 115.58 57.15
C ALA A 768 45.57 115.43 58.65
N GLY A 769 46.71 115.98 59.10
CA GLY A 769 47.08 115.98 60.52
C GLY A 769 46.01 116.69 61.37
N THR A 770 45.81 116.29 62.62
CA THR A 770 44.71 116.79 63.46
C THR A 770 44.77 118.29 63.79
N GLN A 771 45.92 118.92 63.59
CA GLN A 771 46.10 120.36 63.65
C GLN A 771 47.12 120.79 62.59
N GLY A 772 46.95 121.98 62.03
CA GLY A 772 47.89 122.56 61.10
C GLY A 772 47.51 123.96 60.68
N ASN A 773 48.22 124.47 59.69
CA ASN A 773 48.23 125.88 59.34
C ASN A 773 48.05 126.02 57.81
N LEU A 774 46.95 126.62 57.37
CA LEU A 774 46.74 127.01 55.97
C LEU A 774 47.39 128.38 55.72
N ALA A 775 48.27 128.48 54.73
CA ALA A 775 48.89 129.76 54.36
C ALA A 775 47.88 130.61 53.56
N ALA A 776 47.53 131.79 54.07
CA ALA A 776 46.65 132.75 53.43
C ALA A 776 47.40 134.06 53.18
N GLY A 777 48.11 134.13 52.06
CA GLY A 777 48.89 135.32 51.68
C GLY A 777 50.16 135.52 52.51
N ASN A 778 50.79 136.69 52.32
CA ASN A 778 52.07 137.10 52.86
C ASN A 778 51.95 137.56 54.33
N ASN A 779 51.72 136.60 55.23
CA ASN A 779 51.80 136.64 56.72
C ASN A 779 50.53 136.27 57.49
N PHE A 780 49.43 135.85 56.84
CA PHE A 780 48.26 135.35 57.56
C PHE A 780 48.21 133.82 57.52
N ILE A 781 48.07 133.23 58.70
CA ILE A 781 47.98 131.78 58.85
C ILE A 781 46.62 131.48 59.43
N VAL A 782 45.82 130.69 58.71
CA VAL A 782 44.54 130.18 59.21
C VAL A 782 44.83 128.84 59.88
N PRO A 783 44.83 128.75 61.23
CA PRO A 783 44.98 127.48 61.90
C PRO A 783 43.73 126.64 61.67
N TYR A 784 43.91 125.35 61.46
CA TYR A 784 42.83 124.37 61.50
C TYR A 784 43.10 123.36 62.63
N ASN A 785 42.05 122.99 63.35
CA ASN A 785 42.07 121.99 64.41
C ASN A 785 40.84 121.10 64.24
N THR A 786 41.07 119.81 64.01
CA THR A 786 40.05 118.81 63.75
C THR A 786 40.02 117.74 64.85
N ASN A 787 40.49 118.04 66.06
CA ASN A 787 40.44 117.11 67.20
C ASN A 787 39.03 116.91 67.77
N ASP A 788 38.07 117.74 67.38
CA ASP A 788 36.67 117.65 67.82
C ASP A 788 35.97 116.39 67.29
N ARG A 789 36.42 115.86 66.14
CA ARG A 789 35.85 114.67 65.49
C ARG A 789 36.92 113.82 64.81
N THR A 790 36.64 112.55 64.56
CA THR A 790 37.54 111.68 63.80
C THR A 790 37.51 112.04 62.31
N LEU A 791 38.67 112.32 61.70
CA LEU A 791 38.76 112.54 60.26
C LEU A 791 38.67 111.23 59.49
N LEU A 792 37.82 111.20 58.47
CA LEU A 792 37.71 110.12 57.51
C LEU A 792 38.35 110.55 56.18
N GLY A 793 38.57 109.58 55.28
CA GLY A 793 39.08 109.87 53.94
C GLY A 793 38.22 110.91 53.20
N ALA A 794 38.86 111.66 52.31
CA ALA A 794 38.21 112.79 51.65
C ALA A 794 37.09 112.35 50.69
N VAL A 795 36.05 113.18 50.61
CA VAL A 795 35.13 113.18 49.46
C VAL A 795 35.80 113.94 48.32
N SER A 796 36.24 113.22 47.30
CA SER A 796 36.82 113.76 46.07
C SER A 796 35.80 113.71 44.94
N VAL A 797 35.50 114.87 44.36
CA VAL A 797 34.61 115.01 43.19
C VAL A 797 35.40 115.20 41.88
N GLY A 798 36.72 115.06 41.90
CA GLY A 798 37.62 115.29 40.76
C GLY A 798 38.96 114.57 40.93
N ASN A 799 40.00 115.03 40.25
CA ASN A 799 41.35 114.49 40.34
C ASN A 799 42.39 115.63 40.25
N ALA A 800 43.68 115.29 40.17
CA ALA A 800 44.77 116.27 40.11
C ALA A 800 44.66 117.26 38.92
N THR A 801 43.94 116.90 37.86
CA THR A 801 43.83 117.68 36.62
C THR A 801 42.42 118.19 36.32
N SER A 802 41.40 117.77 37.08
CA SER A 802 39.99 118.08 36.78
C SER A 802 39.17 118.27 38.06
N TYR A 803 38.24 119.23 38.02
CA TYR A 803 37.37 119.58 39.14
C TYR A 803 35.90 119.46 38.73
N ARG A 804 35.02 119.26 39.72
CA ARG A 804 33.58 119.36 39.55
C ARG A 804 33.02 120.44 40.48
N GLN A 805 32.03 121.16 39.99
CA GLN A 805 31.19 121.99 40.84
C GLN A 805 30.32 121.09 41.71
N ILE A 806 30.12 121.49 42.96
CA ILE A 806 29.07 120.95 43.84
C ILE A 806 27.96 121.99 43.85
N THR A 807 26.84 121.67 43.20
CA THR A 807 25.71 122.60 43.01
C THR A 807 24.55 122.24 43.93
N ASN A 808 23.64 123.18 44.16
CA ASN A 808 22.49 123.05 45.07
C ASN A 808 22.87 122.77 46.54
N VAL A 809 23.96 123.37 47.01
CA VAL A 809 24.41 123.31 48.41
C VAL A 809 23.68 124.37 49.22
N ALA A 810 23.06 123.98 50.35
CA ALA A 810 22.45 124.93 51.28
C ALA A 810 23.52 125.72 52.05
N ASP A 811 23.15 126.90 52.55
CA ASP A 811 24.05 127.73 53.36
C ASP A 811 24.44 127.01 54.65
N GLY A 812 25.74 126.87 54.90
CA GLY A 812 26.29 126.22 56.08
C GLY A 812 26.06 127.03 57.36
N THR A 813 25.61 126.38 58.41
CA THR A 813 25.30 127.04 59.69
C THR A 813 26.27 126.67 60.80
N GLU A 814 26.97 125.55 60.66
CA GLU A 814 28.00 125.08 61.58
C GLU A 814 29.41 125.24 60.98
N GLN A 815 30.44 125.08 61.82
CA GLN A 815 31.85 125.26 61.42
C GLN A 815 32.34 124.22 60.39
N GLN A 816 31.67 123.07 60.29
CA GLN A 816 32.06 121.99 59.39
C GLN A 816 31.22 121.93 58.11
N ASP A 817 30.28 122.86 57.93
CA ASP A 817 29.43 122.91 56.74
C ASP A 817 30.17 123.53 55.55
N ALA A 818 29.79 123.10 54.34
CA ALA A 818 30.30 123.74 53.13
C ALA A 818 29.74 125.17 53.02
N VAL A 819 30.64 126.14 52.82
CA VAL A 819 30.26 127.54 52.60
C VAL A 819 29.75 127.71 51.17
N THR A 820 28.54 128.23 51.00
CA THR A 820 28.04 128.55 49.66
C THR A 820 28.67 129.84 49.14
N VAL A 821 28.67 130.02 47.82
CA VAL A 821 29.08 131.30 47.21
C VAL A 821 28.25 132.47 47.76
N ARG A 822 26.98 132.23 48.13
CA ARG A 822 26.10 133.23 48.74
C ARG A 822 26.60 133.69 50.11
N GLN A 823 26.99 132.76 50.98
CA GLN A 823 27.53 133.11 52.30
C GLN A 823 28.91 133.74 52.22
N LEU A 824 29.78 133.24 51.33
CA LEU A 824 31.08 133.85 51.09
C LEU A 824 30.92 135.29 50.57
N SER A 825 29.98 135.50 49.64
CA SER A 825 29.62 136.85 49.17
C SER A 825 29.10 137.72 50.31
N GLY A 826 28.26 137.18 51.20
CA GLY A 826 27.75 137.89 52.37
C GLY A 826 28.84 138.25 53.38
N ALA A 827 29.76 137.33 53.68
CA ALA A 827 30.89 137.55 54.58
C ALA A 827 31.90 138.55 53.99
N LEU A 828 32.16 138.51 52.67
CA LEU A 828 33.00 139.51 52.01
C LEU A 828 32.37 140.92 52.02
N GLN A 829 31.03 141.00 51.90
CA GLN A 829 30.30 142.26 52.06
C GLN A 829 30.37 142.82 53.49
N SER A 830 30.51 141.99 54.53
CA SER A 830 30.65 142.47 55.92
C SER A 830 32.04 143.03 56.26
N PHE A 831 33.06 142.75 55.45
CA PHE A 831 34.37 143.43 55.50
C PHE A 831 34.37 144.81 54.80
N ALA A 832 33.31 145.14 54.06
CA ALA A 832 33.10 146.47 53.50
C ALA A 832 32.42 147.40 54.53
N VAL A 833 33.09 147.69 55.65
CA VAL A 833 32.75 148.89 56.42
C VAL A 833 34.02 149.57 56.93
N THR A 834 34.23 150.81 56.49
CA THR A 834 34.82 151.83 57.35
C THR A 834 33.74 152.90 57.56
N PRO A 835 33.24 153.07 58.80
CA PRO A 835 32.47 154.23 59.17
C PRO A 835 33.44 155.38 59.49
N THR A 836 33.29 156.50 58.79
CA THR A 836 34.12 157.74 58.84
C THR A 836 35.61 157.59 58.53
#